data_AF-A0A838LDQ5-F1
#
_entry.id   AF-A0A838LDQ5-F1
#
_cell.length_a   1.000
_cell.length_b   1.000
_cell.length_c   1.000
_cell.angle_alpha   90.00
_cell.angle_beta   90.00
_cell.angle_gamma   90.00
#
_symmetry.space_group_name_H-M   'P 1'
#
loop_
_entity.id
_entity.type
_entity.pdbx_description
1 polymer ?
#
loop_
_entity_poly.entity_id
_entity_poly.type
_entity_poly.pdbx_seq_one_letter_code
_entity_poly.pdbx_strand_id
1 'polypeptide(L)'
;MSTPALLRVVTANVQSFPVDALSSAQALEDLRRNAEIGDLVLLQEIASRYRPLVAEAFPAPEWQVYYGRPDNQTPIAFRRSLFAKDAGEVTLLHPAVPGRHARRYTTYLRLRHRGTGCEMHVVNLHLVAGAWNDTPLPDKDDRAREWNEGIAGHRALVARLVGTGLPVVGGGDYNRQLRRYRPLGTEVDGQRVRYAVAPGSIDLIWLLDGQGAHWRVRATLTYPGRDDENPQRHSDHGARVAEVALTVSPRPPVAEPTPEEETPMKQPFGRTTYGDVRPKTVDWKTRAALEEAERRLGYRLTVVQGSYNAGGVRQSAGTHDGGGVVDLLAWDWKRKVRVLRTIGFAAWYRPAVPGLWGAHIHAVLVDHGRLSPSAAAQVAAYRAGRDGLKGNRADTFWRPDPIPVFDYAASQRTASDPAQPPVPVPQSNGTGPAFPPRRDLDGIDTSHFQQGRLDLRAAQAAGLQWWYAKATEGTTFVDPTYTKRVRQARRAGIPVGAYHFARPDRGDAPEEARFFLATADIRAGDMLPMLDLESTEGLSSRELTRWTGAWVRTVTRHLAGRGLVGKPIIYTPFDLEDGFGCYCWVARYSDDFRAPRVPRPWQRAAVWQHSNGRYGPVKQVPGVGAVDVNAVHPDVPLAALQVRPAGATAQQQNGGPPPTNGQHPADPGASDPLAVRAALVTAARSIEAALAGLPER
;
A
#
# COMPACT_ATOMS: atom_id res chain seq x y z
N MET A 1 23.87 18.52 12.88
CA MET A 1 22.42 18.42 12.57
C MET A 1 21.98 19.78 12.03
N SER A 2 21.25 19.85 10.92
CA SER A 2 20.76 21.13 10.40
C SER A 2 19.73 21.74 11.37
N THR A 3 19.75 23.04 11.55
CA THR A 3 18.72 23.74 12.34
C THR A 3 17.38 23.59 11.61
N PRO A 4 16.33 23.08 12.28
CA PRO A 4 15.03 22.91 11.64
C PRO A 4 14.44 24.28 11.24
N ALA A 5 13.81 24.36 10.07
CA ALA A 5 13.02 25.52 9.70
C ALA A 5 11.71 25.51 10.48
N LEU A 6 11.48 26.54 11.29
CA LEU A 6 10.24 26.74 12.02
C LEU A 6 9.30 27.59 11.16
N LEU A 7 8.07 27.11 10.96
CA LEU A 7 7.06 27.74 10.13
C LEU A 7 5.71 27.78 10.84
N ARG A 8 4.97 28.88 10.68
CA ARG A 8 3.59 29.03 11.11
C ARG A 8 2.67 28.89 9.91
N VAL A 9 1.92 27.80 9.86
CA VAL A 9 0.94 27.51 8.81
C VAL A 9 -0.44 27.90 9.33
N VAL A 10 -1.13 28.76 8.60
CA VAL A 10 -2.44 29.28 8.97
C VAL A 10 -3.46 28.79 7.94
N THR A 11 -4.62 28.31 8.39
CA THR A 11 -5.80 28.17 7.54
C THR A 11 -6.88 29.09 8.06
N ALA A 12 -7.47 29.90 7.18
CA ALA A 12 -8.38 30.96 7.55
C ALA A 12 -9.46 31.21 6.50
N ASN A 13 -10.70 31.18 6.95
CA ASN A 13 -11.86 31.64 6.21
C ASN A 13 -12.02 33.15 6.43
N VAL A 14 -12.30 33.90 5.37
CA VAL A 14 -12.53 35.36 5.46
C VAL A 14 -13.96 35.74 5.07
N GLN A 15 -14.82 34.72 4.83
CA GLN A 15 -16.30 34.70 4.78
C GLN A 15 -16.93 34.27 3.44
N SER A 16 -17.88 33.34 3.51
CA SER A 16 -19.03 33.21 2.61
C SER A 16 -20.24 32.58 3.32
N PHE A 17 -21.15 33.45 3.79
CA PHE A 17 -22.61 33.29 3.95
C PHE A 17 -23.15 33.80 5.30
N PRO A 18 -24.12 34.75 5.31
CA PRO A 18 -24.57 35.54 4.16
C PRO A 18 -23.41 36.38 3.61
N VAL A 19 -23.49 36.85 2.37
CA VAL A 19 -22.37 37.57 1.73
C VAL A 19 -22.07 38.88 2.47
N ASP A 20 -22.95 39.50 3.26
CA ASP A 20 -22.64 40.80 3.89
C ASP A 20 -22.47 40.77 5.42
N ALA A 21 -22.11 39.59 5.94
CA ALA A 21 -21.92 39.38 7.37
C ALA A 21 -20.71 40.15 7.98
N LEU A 22 -19.58 40.26 7.27
CA LEU A 22 -18.46 41.14 7.65
C LEU A 22 -18.46 42.45 6.88
N SER A 23 -18.21 43.55 7.60
CA SER A 23 -17.80 44.80 6.97
C SER A 23 -16.38 44.66 6.37
N SER A 24 -16.06 45.48 5.37
CA SER A 24 -14.71 45.50 4.77
C SER A 24 -13.62 45.81 5.80
N ALA A 25 -13.91 46.64 6.80
CA ALA A 25 -12.97 46.94 7.88
C ALA A 25 -12.66 45.71 8.74
N GLN A 26 -13.69 44.92 9.08
CA GLN A 26 -13.52 43.69 9.86
C GLN A 26 -12.78 42.61 9.06
N ALA A 27 -13.12 42.43 7.78
CA ALA A 27 -12.43 41.47 6.91
C ALA A 27 -10.94 41.83 6.73
N LEU A 28 -10.64 43.12 6.58
CA LEU A 28 -9.26 43.62 6.49
C LEU A 28 -8.47 43.40 7.80
N GLU A 29 -9.09 43.63 8.95
CA GLU A 29 -8.50 43.37 10.25
C GLU A 29 -8.17 41.88 10.44
N ASP A 30 -9.08 40.99 10.05
CA ASP A 30 -8.87 39.54 10.13
C ASP A 30 -7.74 39.08 9.18
N LEU A 31 -7.71 39.63 7.96
CA LEU A 31 -6.61 39.39 7.01
C LEU A 31 -5.26 39.88 7.52
N ARG A 32 -5.20 41.06 8.16
CA ARG A 32 -3.96 41.59 8.77
C ARG A 32 -3.45 40.69 9.88
N ARG A 33 -4.34 40.20 10.75
CA ARG A 33 -3.97 39.24 11.80
C ARG A 33 -3.46 37.92 11.21
N ASN A 34 -4.10 37.40 10.16
CA ASN A 34 -3.60 36.20 9.47
C ASN A 34 -2.18 36.41 8.91
N ALA A 35 -1.88 37.59 8.36
CA ALA A 35 -0.53 37.95 7.91
C ALA A 35 0.46 38.11 9.07
N GLU A 36 0.03 38.61 10.22
CA GLU A 36 0.90 38.77 11.40
C GLU A 36 1.34 37.41 11.98
N ILE A 37 0.39 36.48 12.13
CA ILE A 37 0.62 35.19 12.79
C ILE A 37 1.16 34.10 11.87
N GLY A 38 1.11 34.30 10.55
CA GLY A 38 1.45 33.29 9.55
C GLY A 38 2.73 33.55 8.79
N ASP A 39 3.37 32.45 8.36
CA ASP A 39 4.44 32.45 7.36
C ASP A 39 3.94 31.89 6.02
N LEU A 40 2.97 30.97 6.11
CA LEU A 40 2.23 30.35 5.02
C LEU A 40 0.74 30.36 5.36
N VAL A 41 -0.06 31.12 4.62
CA VAL A 41 -1.49 31.34 4.90
C VAL A 41 -2.33 30.77 3.77
N LEU A 42 -3.14 29.78 4.12
CA LEU A 42 -4.13 29.12 3.28
C LEU A 42 -5.44 29.88 3.49
N LEU A 43 -5.80 30.74 2.54
CA LEU A 43 -7.00 31.57 2.63
C LEU A 43 -8.16 30.89 1.89
N GLN A 44 -9.34 30.94 2.47
CA GLN A 44 -10.57 30.46 1.85
C GLN A 44 -11.59 31.60 1.79
N GLU A 45 -12.53 31.47 0.86
CA GLU A 45 -13.65 32.41 0.68
C GLU A 45 -13.26 33.81 0.22
N ILE A 46 -12.12 33.93 -0.48
CA ILE A 46 -11.66 35.20 -1.04
C ILE A 46 -12.40 35.51 -2.34
N ALA A 47 -13.66 35.95 -2.22
CA ALA A 47 -14.43 36.51 -3.32
C ALA A 47 -13.75 37.75 -3.92
N SER A 48 -14.08 38.11 -5.16
CA SER A 48 -13.44 39.20 -5.90
C SER A 48 -13.39 40.53 -5.13
N ARG A 49 -14.44 40.84 -4.35
CA ARG A 49 -14.52 42.06 -3.53
C ARG A 49 -13.50 42.12 -2.38
N TYR A 50 -12.98 40.98 -1.92
CA TYR A 50 -11.99 40.93 -0.84
C TYR A 50 -10.55 40.97 -1.35
N ARG A 51 -10.32 40.83 -2.66
CA ARG A 51 -8.97 40.87 -3.23
C ARG A 51 -8.22 42.18 -2.95
N PRO A 52 -8.84 43.37 -3.01
CA PRO A 52 -8.19 44.61 -2.59
C PRO A 52 -7.75 44.57 -1.12
N LEU A 53 -8.58 44.03 -0.23
CA LEU A 53 -8.24 43.91 1.19
C LEU A 53 -7.11 42.91 1.42
N VAL A 54 -7.07 41.81 0.65
CA VAL A 54 -5.94 40.87 0.69
C VAL A 54 -4.65 41.54 0.21
N ALA A 55 -4.70 42.34 -0.85
CA ALA A 55 -3.52 43.08 -1.31
C ALA A 55 -3.02 44.10 -0.28
N GLU A 56 -3.94 44.72 0.47
CA GLU A 56 -3.63 45.65 1.56
C GLU A 56 -3.06 44.94 2.79
N ALA A 57 -3.62 43.80 3.19
CA ALA A 57 -3.15 43.02 4.34
C ALA A 57 -1.88 42.21 4.08
N PHE A 58 -1.64 41.81 2.82
CA PHE A 58 -0.50 41.02 2.37
C PHE A 58 0.32 41.81 1.34
N PRO A 59 1.04 42.86 1.77
CA PRO A 59 1.72 43.77 0.85
C PRO A 59 2.79 43.06 0.03
N ALA A 60 2.80 43.32 -1.28
CA ALA A 60 3.64 42.63 -2.27
C ALA A 60 5.17 42.61 -2.00
N PRO A 61 5.79 43.62 -1.34
CA PRO A 61 7.20 43.54 -0.96
C PRO A 61 7.51 42.37 -0.03
N GLU A 62 6.62 42.08 0.92
CA GLU A 62 6.80 41.06 1.96
C GLU A 62 6.14 39.73 1.60
N TRP A 63 5.02 39.79 0.90
CA TRP A 63 4.14 38.66 0.64
C TRP A 63 3.97 38.39 -0.83
N GLN A 64 3.80 37.11 -1.16
CA GLN A 64 3.29 36.71 -2.46
C GLN A 64 1.97 35.95 -2.26
N VAL A 65 0.90 36.45 -2.88
CA VAL A 65 -0.42 35.83 -2.86
C VAL A 65 -0.70 35.21 -4.23
N TYR A 66 -0.82 33.89 -4.28
CA TYR A 66 -1.06 33.16 -5.52
C TYR A 66 -2.54 32.81 -5.66
N TYR A 67 -3.20 33.47 -6.60
CA TYR A 67 -4.58 33.15 -7.00
C TYR A 67 -4.64 32.17 -8.17
N GLY A 68 -3.64 32.12 -9.04
CA GLY A 68 -3.59 31.31 -10.26
C GLY A 68 -4.61 31.68 -11.35
N ARG A 69 -5.82 32.12 -10.98
CA ARG A 69 -6.91 32.53 -11.87
C ARG A 69 -7.82 33.62 -11.26
N PRO A 70 -8.51 34.43 -12.08
CA PRO A 70 -9.29 35.59 -11.60
C PRO A 70 -10.47 35.27 -10.69
N ASP A 71 -11.01 34.06 -10.75
CA ASP A 71 -12.19 33.63 -9.99
C ASP A 71 -11.87 32.58 -8.91
N ASN A 72 -10.59 32.32 -8.63
CA ASN A 72 -10.19 31.49 -7.50
C ASN A 72 -10.49 32.21 -6.18
N GLN A 73 -11.11 31.48 -5.26
CA GLN A 73 -11.46 31.92 -3.91
C GLN A 73 -10.62 31.24 -2.81
N THR A 74 -9.60 30.46 -3.19
CA THR A 74 -8.75 29.68 -2.26
C THR A 74 -7.25 29.98 -2.41
N PRO A 75 -6.82 31.26 -2.42
CA PRO A 75 -5.42 31.57 -2.69
C PRO A 75 -4.49 31.08 -1.57
N ILE A 76 -3.20 30.97 -1.90
CA ILE A 76 -2.13 30.70 -0.92
C ILE A 76 -1.25 31.95 -0.85
N ALA A 77 -1.07 32.50 0.36
CA ALA A 77 -0.15 33.58 0.64
C ALA A 77 1.08 33.07 1.38
N PHE A 78 2.28 33.53 1.02
CA PHE A 78 3.52 33.14 1.70
C PHE A 78 4.53 34.29 1.78
N ARG A 79 5.36 34.27 2.84
CA ARG A 79 6.44 35.25 3.05
C ARG A 79 7.54 35.09 2.01
N ARG A 80 7.85 36.15 1.27
CA ARG A 80 8.91 36.15 0.23
C ARG A 80 10.31 35.98 0.82
N SER A 81 10.51 36.41 2.07
CA SER A 81 11.75 36.22 2.83
C SER A 81 12.04 34.76 3.16
N LEU A 82 11.00 33.93 3.26
CA LEU A 82 11.12 32.50 3.62
C LEU A 82 11.02 31.59 2.40
N PHE A 83 10.25 31.97 1.37
CA PHE A 83 9.97 31.08 0.24
C PHE A 83 10.25 31.72 -1.12
N ALA A 84 10.60 30.88 -2.08
CA ALA A 84 10.52 31.16 -3.50
C ALA A 84 9.51 30.19 -4.14
N LYS A 85 8.60 30.71 -4.96
CA LYS A 85 7.68 29.86 -5.74
C LYS A 85 8.38 29.34 -7.00
N ASP A 86 8.24 28.05 -7.24
CA ASP A 86 8.59 27.39 -8.49
C ASP A 86 7.32 27.22 -9.35
N ALA A 87 6.51 26.20 -9.06
CA ALA A 87 5.29 25.89 -9.79
C ALA A 87 4.00 26.28 -9.03
N GLY A 88 2.87 26.34 -9.74
CA GLY A 88 1.56 26.50 -9.13
C GLY A 88 0.43 26.14 -10.09
N GLU A 89 -0.65 25.56 -9.54
CA GLU A 89 -1.84 25.15 -10.28
C GLU A 89 -3.11 25.46 -9.46
N VAL A 90 -4.23 25.71 -10.14
CA VAL A 90 -5.55 25.82 -9.52
C VAL A 90 -6.52 24.93 -10.29
N THR A 91 -7.13 23.98 -9.59
CA THR A 91 -8.09 23.03 -10.17
C THR A 91 -9.49 23.34 -9.66
N LEU A 92 -10.46 23.44 -10.57
CA LEU A 92 -11.88 23.52 -10.23
C LEU A 92 -12.35 22.16 -9.72
N LEU A 93 -12.95 22.13 -8.53
CA LEU A 93 -13.50 20.92 -7.93
C LEU A 93 -14.94 20.69 -8.37
N HIS A 94 -15.76 21.75 -8.35
CA HIS A 94 -17.11 21.74 -8.90
C HIS A 94 -17.56 23.16 -9.27
N PRO A 95 -18.50 23.31 -10.23
CA PRO A 95 -19.00 24.60 -10.67
C PRO A 95 -19.94 25.26 -9.62
N ALA A 96 -20.27 26.53 -9.84
CA ALA A 96 -21.31 27.21 -9.07
C ALA A 96 -22.69 26.78 -9.56
N VAL A 97 -23.63 26.67 -8.63
CA VAL A 97 -25.06 26.48 -8.92
C VAL A 97 -25.80 27.72 -8.44
N PRO A 98 -26.45 28.49 -9.35
CA PRO A 98 -27.15 29.72 -9.00
C PRO A 98 -28.16 29.51 -7.86
N GLY A 99 -28.16 30.42 -6.89
CA GLY A 99 -29.04 30.37 -5.71
C GLY A 99 -28.70 29.28 -4.69
N ARG A 100 -27.63 28.49 -4.90
CA ARG A 100 -27.33 27.31 -4.08
C ARG A 100 -25.93 27.35 -3.44
N HIS A 101 -24.87 27.34 -4.25
CA HIS A 101 -23.49 27.42 -3.77
C HIS A 101 -22.54 27.95 -4.85
N ALA A 102 -21.41 28.51 -4.43
CA ALA A 102 -20.38 29.03 -5.32
C ALA A 102 -19.45 27.92 -5.87
N ARG A 103 -18.55 28.32 -6.77
CA ARG A 103 -17.48 27.45 -7.28
C ARG A 103 -16.55 27.06 -6.14
N ARG A 104 -15.93 25.88 -6.24
CA ARG A 104 -14.91 25.42 -5.31
C ARG A 104 -13.64 24.99 -6.03
N TYR A 105 -12.52 25.20 -5.36
CA TYR A 105 -11.19 25.08 -5.93
C TYR A 105 -10.25 24.37 -4.97
N THR A 106 -9.24 23.73 -5.54
CA THR A 106 -8.00 23.41 -4.82
C THR A 106 -6.85 24.17 -5.47
N THR A 107 -6.01 24.78 -4.64
CA THR A 107 -4.83 25.54 -5.08
C THR A 107 -3.59 24.80 -4.65
N TYR A 108 -2.64 24.67 -5.56
CA TYR A 108 -1.38 23.96 -5.38
C TYR A 108 -0.20 24.89 -5.67
N LEU A 109 0.85 24.82 -4.86
CA LEU A 109 2.15 25.46 -5.10
C LEU A 109 3.31 24.48 -4.84
N ARG A 110 4.38 24.62 -5.62
CA ARG A 110 5.72 24.12 -5.25
C ARG A 110 6.55 25.30 -4.77
N LEU A 111 7.02 25.24 -3.52
CA LEU A 111 7.81 26.27 -2.89
C LEU A 111 9.18 25.73 -2.52
N ARG A 112 10.20 26.60 -2.56
CA ARG A 112 11.54 26.34 -2.01
C ARG A 112 11.78 27.24 -0.81
N HIS A 113 12.06 26.65 0.35
CA HIS A 113 12.40 27.39 1.57
C HIS A 113 13.83 27.94 1.47
N ARG A 114 14.00 29.23 1.65
CA ARG A 114 15.27 29.94 1.42
C ARG A 114 16.34 29.61 2.45
N GLY A 115 15.95 29.41 3.71
CA GLY A 115 16.91 29.11 4.79
C GLY A 115 17.46 27.69 4.75
N THR A 116 16.66 26.71 4.30
CA THR A 116 17.07 25.28 4.28
C THR A 116 17.33 24.74 2.88
N GLY A 117 16.97 25.48 1.82
CA GLY A 117 17.00 25.02 0.44
C GLY A 117 15.94 23.96 0.10
N CYS A 118 15.12 23.52 1.07
CA CYS A 118 14.16 22.43 0.89
C CYS A 118 13.03 22.85 -0.05
N GLU A 119 12.77 22.02 -1.06
CA GLU A 119 11.57 22.13 -1.89
C GLU A 119 10.42 21.36 -1.24
N MET A 120 9.22 21.93 -1.30
CA MET A 120 8.01 21.37 -0.70
C MET A 120 6.77 21.70 -1.52
N HIS A 121 5.73 20.90 -1.33
CA HIS A 121 4.41 21.16 -1.89
C HIS A 121 3.50 21.81 -0.85
N VAL A 122 2.73 22.80 -1.29
CA VAL A 122 1.68 23.44 -0.49
C VAL A 122 0.33 23.26 -1.17
N VAL A 123 -0.68 22.82 -0.42
CA VAL A 123 -2.04 22.63 -0.93
C VAL A 123 -3.07 23.38 -0.08
N ASN A 124 -3.97 24.09 -0.74
CA ASN A 124 -5.16 24.70 -0.14
C ASN A 124 -6.43 24.15 -0.79
N LEU A 125 -7.50 24.04 -0.02
CA LEU A 125 -8.78 23.46 -0.40
C LEU A 125 -9.96 24.26 0.16
N HIS A 126 -11.07 24.31 -0.58
CA HIS A 126 -12.37 24.64 -0.02
C HIS A 126 -13.42 23.71 -0.66
N LEU A 127 -14.14 22.91 0.13
CA LEU A 127 -15.21 22.01 -0.34
C LEU A 127 -16.61 22.65 -0.30
N VAL A 128 -17.62 21.98 -0.85
CA VAL A 128 -19.01 22.45 -0.81
C VAL A 128 -19.61 22.30 0.60
N ALA A 129 -20.32 23.32 1.06
CA ALA A 129 -21.05 23.29 2.33
C ALA A 129 -22.38 22.53 2.22
N GLY A 130 -22.91 22.04 3.33
CA GLY A 130 -24.29 21.52 3.42
C GLY A 130 -24.49 20.07 2.95
N ALA A 131 -23.44 19.37 2.52
CA ALA A 131 -23.49 17.95 2.16
C ALA A 131 -24.03 17.04 3.29
N TRP A 132 -23.80 17.45 4.55
CA TRP A 132 -24.09 16.63 5.74
C TRP A 132 -24.93 17.36 6.80
N ASN A 133 -25.53 18.51 6.46
CA ASN A 133 -26.35 19.32 7.36
C ASN A 133 -27.86 19.11 7.10
N ASP A 134 -28.72 19.92 7.73
CA ASP A 134 -30.18 19.95 7.55
C ASP A 134 -30.62 20.63 6.23
N THR A 135 -29.80 20.54 5.19
CA THR A 135 -30.16 20.99 3.85
C THR A 135 -31.33 20.14 3.32
N PRO A 136 -32.42 20.73 2.82
CA PRO A 136 -33.53 19.97 2.26
C PRO A 136 -33.13 19.12 1.05
N LEU A 137 -33.81 17.99 0.85
CA LEU A 137 -33.70 17.21 -0.38
C LEU A 137 -34.35 17.98 -1.55
N PRO A 138 -33.82 17.89 -2.79
CA PRO A 138 -32.68 17.07 -3.23
C PRO A 138 -31.30 17.75 -3.10
N ASP A 139 -31.23 19.02 -2.67
CA ASP A 139 -29.99 19.81 -2.63
C ASP A 139 -28.88 19.13 -1.79
N LYS A 140 -29.27 18.46 -0.70
CA LYS A 140 -28.35 17.69 0.13
C LYS A 140 -27.62 16.57 -0.62
N ASP A 141 -28.32 15.80 -1.46
CA ASP A 141 -27.72 14.67 -2.21
C ASP A 141 -26.76 15.18 -3.28
N ASP A 142 -27.12 16.30 -3.93
CA ASP A 142 -26.24 16.97 -4.90
C ASP A 142 -24.95 17.47 -4.24
N ARG A 143 -25.06 18.15 -3.11
CA ARG A 143 -23.90 18.63 -2.35
C ARG A 143 -23.05 17.47 -1.84
N ALA A 144 -23.65 16.38 -1.39
CA ALA A 144 -22.91 15.19 -0.98
C ALA A 144 -22.12 14.57 -2.14
N ARG A 145 -22.72 14.49 -3.33
CA ARG A 145 -22.03 14.03 -4.55
C ARG A 145 -20.85 14.95 -4.89
N GLU A 146 -21.08 16.26 -4.97
CA GLU A 146 -20.04 17.23 -5.30
C GLU A 146 -18.90 17.25 -4.26
N TRP A 147 -19.23 17.09 -2.98
CA TRP A 147 -18.25 16.96 -1.91
C TRP A 147 -17.38 15.70 -2.12
N ASN A 148 -18.01 14.55 -2.41
CA ASN A 148 -17.32 13.27 -2.64
C ASN A 148 -16.40 13.33 -3.88
N GLU A 149 -16.85 13.96 -4.96
CA GLU A 149 -16.06 14.17 -6.17
C GLU A 149 -14.87 15.11 -5.90
N GLY A 150 -15.13 16.23 -5.21
CA GLY A 150 -14.10 17.19 -4.82
C GLY A 150 -13.02 16.57 -3.95
N ILE A 151 -13.38 15.77 -2.93
CA ILE A 151 -12.39 15.12 -2.09
C ILE A 151 -11.63 14.00 -2.83
N ALA A 152 -12.27 13.29 -3.76
CA ALA A 152 -11.60 12.30 -4.59
C ALA A 152 -10.52 12.95 -5.48
N GLY A 153 -10.85 14.09 -6.11
CA GLY A 153 -9.92 14.88 -6.90
C GLY A 153 -8.76 15.42 -6.06
N HIS A 154 -9.05 15.94 -4.87
CA HIS A 154 -8.03 16.41 -3.93
C HIS A 154 -7.09 15.27 -3.48
N ARG A 155 -7.62 14.08 -3.14
CA ARG A 155 -6.80 12.90 -2.78
C ARG A 155 -5.89 12.47 -3.93
N ALA A 156 -6.39 12.51 -5.17
CA ALA A 156 -5.58 12.20 -6.35
C ALA A 156 -4.45 13.22 -6.54
N LEU A 157 -4.71 14.52 -6.33
CA LEU A 157 -3.66 15.55 -6.34
C LEU A 157 -2.61 15.25 -5.28
N VAL A 158 -2.99 15.07 -4.01
CA VAL A 158 -2.03 14.81 -2.91
C VAL A 158 -1.20 13.56 -3.18
N ALA A 159 -1.80 12.48 -3.69
CA ALA A 159 -1.06 11.27 -4.07
C ALA A 159 0.01 11.55 -5.15
N ARG A 160 -0.32 12.35 -6.19
CA ARG A 160 0.69 12.76 -7.19
C ARG A 160 1.83 13.57 -6.56
N LEU A 161 1.52 14.45 -5.61
CA LEU A 161 2.51 15.28 -4.93
C LEU A 161 3.43 14.45 -4.04
N VAL A 162 2.88 13.50 -3.28
CA VAL A 162 3.67 12.54 -2.49
C VAL A 162 4.63 11.74 -3.39
N GLY A 163 4.17 11.31 -4.56
CA GLY A 163 4.99 10.58 -5.54
C GLY A 163 6.22 11.35 -6.06
N THR A 164 6.34 12.66 -5.81
CA THR A 164 7.55 13.43 -6.14
C THR A 164 8.68 13.26 -5.12
N GLY A 165 8.38 12.71 -3.94
CA GLY A 165 9.33 12.59 -2.83
C GLY A 165 9.55 13.88 -2.04
N LEU A 166 8.90 15.01 -2.40
CA LEU A 166 9.00 16.25 -1.63
C LEU A 166 8.01 16.26 -0.44
N PRO A 167 8.38 16.91 0.68
CA PRO A 167 7.46 17.09 1.80
C PRO A 167 6.22 17.89 1.37
N VAL A 168 5.07 17.54 1.93
CA VAL A 168 3.79 18.23 1.64
C VAL A 168 3.25 18.84 2.91
N VAL A 169 2.82 20.10 2.83
CA VAL A 169 1.97 20.75 3.81
C VAL A 169 0.68 21.15 3.13
N GLY A 170 -0.45 20.92 3.77
CA GLY A 170 -1.72 21.34 3.20
C GLY A 170 -2.79 21.57 4.23
N GLY A 171 -3.89 22.15 3.77
CA GLY A 171 -4.99 22.51 4.62
C GLY A 171 -6.13 23.14 3.85
N GLY A 172 -6.96 23.89 4.57
CA GLY A 172 -8.15 24.56 4.03
C GLY A 172 -9.44 24.07 4.67
N ASP A 173 -10.56 24.46 4.07
CA ASP A 173 -11.90 24.19 4.57
C ASP A 173 -12.51 22.95 3.90
N TYR A 174 -12.75 21.91 4.69
CA TYR A 174 -13.28 20.63 4.25
C TYR A 174 -14.80 20.49 4.46
N ASN A 175 -15.49 21.52 4.95
CA ASN A 175 -16.94 21.63 5.12
C ASN A 175 -17.63 20.44 5.85
N ARG A 176 -17.15 20.17 7.08
CA ARG A 176 -17.55 19.09 8.01
C ARG A 176 -17.26 17.67 7.55
N GLN A 177 -16.73 16.92 8.51
CA GLN A 177 -16.45 15.50 8.42
C GLN A 177 -17.41 14.75 9.33
N LEU A 178 -17.91 13.61 8.88
CA LEU A 178 -18.44 12.64 9.82
C LEU A 178 -17.25 11.95 10.51
N ARG A 179 -17.33 11.64 11.81
CA ARG A 179 -16.27 10.87 12.54
C ARG A 179 -15.84 9.59 11.81
N ARG A 180 -16.70 9.07 10.92
CA ARG A 180 -16.51 7.88 10.08
C ARG A 180 -15.72 8.14 8.77
N TYR A 181 -15.59 9.39 8.31
CA TYR A 181 -15.02 9.75 7.00
C TYR A 181 -13.99 10.89 7.14
N ARG A 182 -12.72 10.52 7.38
CA ARG A 182 -11.61 11.48 7.35
C ARG A 182 -11.20 11.75 5.88
N PRO A 183 -11.15 13.02 5.43
CA PRO A 183 -10.93 13.38 4.03
C PRO A 183 -9.65 12.80 3.41
N LEU A 184 -8.52 12.88 4.13
CA LEU A 184 -7.26 12.24 3.71
C LEU A 184 -7.03 10.88 4.37
N GLY A 185 -7.59 10.64 5.56
CA GLY A 185 -7.36 9.40 6.31
C GLY A 185 -6.07 9.48 7.12
N THR A 186 -5.54 8.34 7.56
CA THR A 186 -4.28 8.29 8.32
C THR A 186 -3.05 8.25 7.43
N GLU A 187 -3.20 7.91 6.15
CA GLU A 187 -2.11 7.72 5.18
C GLU A 187 -2.55 8.11 3.77
N VAL A 188 -1.62 8.65 2.98
CA VAL A 188 -1.74 8.91 1.54
C VAL A 188 -0.48 8.39 0.85
N ASP A 189 -0.64 7.43 -0.07
CA ASP A 189 0.48 6.82 -0.81
C ASP A 189 1.62 6.31 0.10
N GLY A 190 1.25 5.63 1.19
CA GLY A 190 2.18 5.10 2.18
C GLY A 190 2.81 6.14 3.14
N GLN A 191 2.57 7.44 2.90
CA GLN A 191 3.01 8.49 3.81
C GLN A 191 1.96 8.75 4.89
N ARG A 192 2.39 8.77 6.16
CA ARG A 192 1.52 9.05 7.30
C ARG A 192 1.06 10.51 7.27
N VAL A 193 -0.26 10.71 7.21
CA VAL A 193 -0.89 12.02 7.34
C VAL A 193 -0.82 12.43 8.81
N ARG A 194 -0.03 13.46 9.11
CA ARG A 194 -0.02 14.09 10.44
C ARG A 194 -0.91 15.31 10.42
N TYR A 195 -2.07 15.20 11.08
CA TYR A 195 -2.93 16.34 11.32
C TYR A 195 -2.35 17.22 12.43
N ALA A 196 -2.18 18.50 12.12
CA ALA A 196 -1.76 19.52 13.09
C ALA A 196 -2.97 20.21 13.74
N VAL A 197 -4.18 19.68 13.55
CA VAL A 197 -5.43 20.09 14.21
C VAL A 197 -6.25 18.83 14.50
N ALA A 198 -7.34 18.95 15.27
CA ALA A 198 -8.23 17.82 15.51
C ALA A 198 -8.70 17.22 14.16
N PRO A 199 -8.54 15.90 13.92
CA PRO A 199 -8.82 15.33 12.61
C PRO A 199 -10.25 15.49 12.14
N GLY A 200 -11.22 15.70 13.04
CA GLY A 200 -12.61 15.99 12.71
C GLY A 200 -12.95 17.48 12.54
N SER A 201 -11.95 18.36 12.61
CA SER A 201 -12.12 19.78 12.34
C SER A 201 -12.52 20.01 10.89
N ILE A 202 -13.28 21.09 10.70
CA ILE A 202 -13.74 21.51 9.38
C ILE A 202 -12.56 22.11 8.62
N ASP A 203 -11.82 22.99 9.29
CA ASP A 203 -10.53 23.46 8.81
C ASP A 203 -9.43 22.51 9.23
N LEU A 204 -8.66 22.06 8.24
CA LEU A 204 -7.55 21.15 8.45
C LEU A 204 -6.21 21.83 8.20
N ILE A 205 -5.22 21.38 8.97
CA ILE A 205 -3.81 21.48 8.62
C ILE A 205 -3.23 20.08 8.74
N TRP A 206 -2.54 19.63 7.70
CA TRP A 206 -1.94 18.31 7.64
C TRP A 206 -0.57 18.35 6.95
N LEU A 207 0.25 17.36 7.30
CA LEU A 207 1.66 17.28 6.92
C LEU A 207 1.97 15.86 6.45
N LEU A 208 2.76 15.75 5.38
CA LEU A 208 3.33 14.50 4.86
C LEU A 208 4.84 14.68 4.69
N ASP A 209 5.62 13.71 5.16
CA ASP A 209 7.08 13.74 5.03
C ASP A 209 7.52 13.59 3.57
N GLY A 210 8.70 14.14 3.30
CA GLY A 210 9.43 13.90 2.07
C GLY A 210 10.64 13.01 2.29
N GLN A 211 11.29 12.61 1.21
CA GLN A 211 12.55 11.89 1.26
C GLN A 211 13.64 12.79 1.84
N GLY A 212 14.11 12.47 3.04
CA GLY A 212 15.12 13.25 3.75
C GLY A 212 14.61 14.58 4.33
N ALA A 213 13.30 14.82 4.35
CA ALA A 213 12.69 16.01 4.93
C ALA A 213 11.51 15.63 5.83
N HIS A 214 11.61 15.99 7.10
CA HIS A 214 10.69 15.53 8.13
C HIS A 214 9.95 16.69 8.81
N TRP A 215 8.63 16.59 8.87
CA TRP A 215 7.78 17.51 9.61
C TRP A 215 7.58 17.06 11.06
N ARG A 216 7.61 18.02 11.97
CA ARG A 216 7.19 17.85 13.35
C ARG A 216 6.22 18.97 13.73
N VAL A 217 5.03 18.61 14.21
CA VAL A 217 4.11 19.58 14.83
C VAL A 217 4.69 19.97 16.20
N ARG A 218 4.82 21.27 16.44
CA ARG A 218 5.33 21.85 17.70
C ARG A 218 4.18 22.33 18.57
N ALA A 219 3.28 23.09 17.98
CA ALA A 219 2.11 23.62 18.64
C ALA A 219 0.94 23.73 17.66
N THR A 220 -0.26 23.69 18.22
CA THR A 220 -1.51 23.91 17.50
C THR A 220 -2.30 24.94 18.27
N LEU A 221 -2.65 26.04 17.60
CA LEU A 221 -3.46 27.11 18.16
C LEU A 221 -4.76 27.21 17.36
N THR A 222 -5.85 27.46 18.07
CA THR A 222 -7.14 27.75 17.47
C THR A 222 -7.59 29.11 17.97
N TYR A 223 -7.89 29.99 17.04
CA TYR A 223 -8.34 31.34 17.30
C TYR A 223 -9.86 31.40 17.11
N PRO A 224 -10.65 31.71 18.16
CA PRO A 224 -12.11 31.66 18.11
C PRO A 224 -12.71 32.88 17.40
N GLY A 225 -13.87 32.74 16.74
CA GLY A 225 -14.56 33.89 16.15
C GLY A 225 -14.91 35.01 17.15
N ARG A 226 -15.34 36.17 16.64
CA ARG A 226 -15.65 37.35 17.48
C ARG A 226 -16.89 37.10 18.36
N ASP A 227 -16.79 37.52 19.63
CA ASP A 227 -17.53 37.09 20.84
C ASP A 227 -17.23 35.64 21.30
N ASP A 228 -15.99 35.18 21.57
CA ASP A 228 -14.94 35.76 22.45
C ASP A 228 -13.48 35.33 22.09
N GLU A 229 -12.57 36.23 21.65
CA GLU A 229 -12.18 36.39 20.23
C GLU A 229 -10.67 36.07 19.95
N ASN A 230 -10.33 35.63 18.72
CA ASN A 230 -9.22 36.08 17.85
C ASN A 230 -9.55 35.64 16.39
N PRO A 231 -9.24 36.43 15.34
CA PRO A 231 -10.13 36.76 14.20
C PRO A 231 -11.01 35.64 13.61
N GLN A 232 -12.29 35.96 13.35
CA GLN A 232 -13.17 35.50 12.24
C GLN A 232 -14.65 35.63 12.62
N ARG A 233 -15.31 36.73 12.23
CA ARG A 233 -16.76 36.88 12.44
C ARG A 233 -17.50 36.29 11.22
N HIS A 234 -18.45 35.39 11.45
CA HIS A 234 -19.28 34.68 10.43
C HIS A 234 -18.61 33.59 9.58
N SER A 235 -17.48 33.03 10.03
CA SER A 235 -17.20 31.60 9.79
C SER A 235 -17.70 30.83 11.02
N ASP A 236 -18.37 29.68 10.86
CA ASP A 236 -18.59 28.76 12.00
C ASP A 236 -17.28 28.04 12.40
N HIS A 237 -16.16 28.43 11.80
CA HIS A 237 -14.84 27.90 12.04
C HIS A 237 -13.89 28.98 12.58
N GLY A 238 -13.05 28.60 13.54
CA GLY A 238 -11.98 29.46 14.03
C GLY A 238 -10.69 29.24 13.24
N ALA A 239 -9.89 30.31 13.03
CA ALA A 239 -8.60 30.21 12.37
C ALA A 239 -7.72 29.16 13.06
N ARG A 240 -7.10 28.28 12.28
CA ARG A 240 -6.18 27.28 12.83
C ARG A 240 -4.76 27.63 12.46
N VAL A 241 -3.88 27.57 13.45
CA VAL A 241 -2.44 27.78 13.27
C VAL A 241 -1.70 26.54 13.74
N ALA A 242 -0.79 26.07 12.91
CA ALA A 242 0.15 25.03 13.25
C ALA A 242 1.57 25.59 13.22
N GLU A 243 2.25 25.52 14.35
CA GLU A 243 3.69 25.70 14.39
C GLU A 243 4.34 24.36 14.03
N VAL A 244 5.09 24.36 12.94
CA VAL A 244 5.69 23.15 12.39
C VAL A 244 7.19 23.35 12.19
N ALA A 245 7.95 22.29 12.47
CA ALA A 245 9.38 22.24 12.23
C ALA A 245 9.65 21.33 11.03
N LEU A 246 10.36 21.84 10.02
CA LEU A 246 10.87 21.08 8.90
C LEU A 246 12.36 20.83 9.09
N THR A 247 12.71 19.58 9.38
CA THR A 247 14.10 19.14 9.45
C THR A 247 14.51 18.52 8.13
N VAL A 248 15.54 19.09 7.51
CA VAL A 248 16.17 18.49 6.32
C VAL A 248 17.37 17.70 6.78
N SER A 249 17.32 16.39 6.62
CA SER A 249 18.49 15.54 6.86
C SER A 249 19.59 15.99 5.89
N PRO A 250 20.82 16.20 6.36
CA PRO A 250 21.92 16.51 5.46
C PRO A 250 22.00 15.39 4.43
N ARG A 251 21.89 15.76 3.16
CA ARG A 251 22.35 14.90 2.07
C ARG A 251 23.82 14.58 2.41
N PRO A 252 24.28 13.32 2.42
CA PRO A 252 25.70 13.05 2.58
C PRO A 252 26.45 13.89 1.53
N PRO A 253 27.60 14.50 1.89
CA PRO A 253 28.35 15.29 0.94
C PRO A 253 28.64 14.42 -0.28
N VAL A 254 28.27 14.91 -1.44
CA VAL A 254 28.74 14.36 -2.71
C VAL A 254 30.24 14.59 -2.67
N ALA A 255 31.02 13.51 -2.52
CA ALA A 255 32.44 13.57 -2.80
C ALA A 255 32.57 14.03 -4.25
N GLU A 256 33.32 15.12 -4.49
CA GLU A 256 33.76 15.43 -5.84
C GLU A 256 34.38 14.17 -6.44
N PRO A 257 34.05 13.80 -7.69
CA PRO A 257 34.50 12.55 -8.23
C PRO A 257 36.02 12.60 -8.37
N THR A 258 36.71 11.80 -7.54
CA THR A 258 38.02 11.26 -7.90
C THR A 258 37.86 10.48 -9.19
N PRO A 259 38.73 10.69 -10.19
CA PRO A 259 38.59 10.06 -11.48
C PRO A 259 39.03 8.60 -11.39
N GLU A 260 38.13 7.67 -11.07
CA GLU A 260 38.42 6.23 -11.17
C GLU A 260 37.28 5.42 -11.78
N GLU A 261 37.65 4.78 -12.90
CA GLU A 261 37.16 3.56 -13.55
C GLU A 261 35.65 3.41 -13.83
N GLU A 262 35.28 3.82 -15.06
CA GLU A 262 34.01 3.49 -15.71
C GLU A 262 33.77 1.97 -15.71
N THR A 263 32.77 1.51 -14.95
CA THR A 263 32.17 0.21 -15.21
C THR A 263 31.51 0.27 -16.59
N PRO A 264 31.86 -0.59 -17.56
CA PRO A 264 31.39 -0.43 -18.94
C PRO A 264 29.86 -0.52 -19.00
N MET A 265 29.23 0.53 -19.53
CA MET A 265 27.78 0.61 -19.72
C MET A 265 27.28 -0.62 -20.49
N LYS A 266 26.30 -1.34 -19.92
CA LYS A 266 25.70 -2.52 -20.57
C LYS A 266 25.11 -2.11 -21.91
N GLN A 267 25.50 -2.80 -22.97
CA GLN A 267 25.05 -2.43 -24.32
C GLN A 267 23.51 -2.57 -24.45
N PRO A 268 22.80 -1.55 -24.96
CA PRO A 268 21.33 -1.52 -25.00
C PRO A 268 20.70 -2.73 -25.69
N PHE A 269 21.37 -3.28 -26.69
CA PHE A 269 20.88 -4.40 -27.50
C PHE A 269 21.48 -5.76 -27.10
N GLY A 270 22.34 -5.80 -26.08
CA GLY A 270 22.85 -7.05 -25.54
C GLY A 270 21.70 -7.86 -24.93
N ARG A 271 21.63 -9.15 -25.27
CA ARG A 271 20.61 -10.06 -24.72
C ARG A 271 20.78 -10.21 -23.20
N THR A 272 19.66 -10.31 -22.51
CA THR A 272 19.55 -10.59 -21.09
C THR A 272 18.24 -11.33 -20.85
N THR A 273 17.86 -11.50 -19.59
CA THR A 273 16.58 -12.07 -19.20
C THR A 273 15.82 -11.15 -18.26
N TYR A 274 14.50 -11.38 -18.12
CA TYR A 274 13.62 -10.64 -17.23
C TYR A 274 12.65 -11.57 -16.49
N GLY A 275 12.42 -11.28 -15.20
CA GLY A 275 11.56 -12.06 -14.29
C GLY A 275 12.33 -13.06 -13.42
N ASP A 276 11.81 -13.34 -12.22
CA ASP A 276 12.48 -14.19 -11.22
C ASP A 276 12.10 -15.68 -11.37
N VAL A 277 10.90 -15.97 -11.89
CA VAL A 277 10.36 -17.33 -12.08
C VAL A 277 10.18 -17.58 -13.58
N ARG A 278 10.92 -18.55 -14.14
CA ARG A 278 10.97 -18.86 -15.59
C ARG A 278 11.29 -17.62 -16.45
N PRO A 279 12.49 -17.04 -16.26
CA PRO A 279 12.90 -15.78 -16.91
C PRO A 279 12.75 -15.84 -18.43
N LYS A 280 12.33 -14.72 -19.04
CA LYS A 280 12.16 -14.58 -20.49
C LYS A 280 13.28 -13.76 -21.10
N THR A 281 13.75 -14.15 -22.28
CA THR A 281 14.79 -13.43 -23.02
C THR A 281 14.30 -12.05 -23.43
N VAL A 282 15.10 -11.02 -23.19
CA VAL A 282 14.92 -9.63 -23.64
C VAL A 282 16.30 -9.02 -23.96
N ASP A 283 16.40 -7.72 -24.21
CA ASP A 283 17.67 -6.98 -24.18
C ASP A 283 17.70 -5.93 -23.06
N TRP A 284 18.88 -5.40 -22.77
CA TRP A 284 19.06 -4.46 -21.65
C TRP A 284 18.20 -3.19 -21.78
N LYS A 285 17.98 -2.67 -22.99
CA LYS A 285 17.09 -1.52 -23.23
C LYS A 285 15.64 -1.85 -22.89
N THR A 286 15.16 -3.01 -23.34
CA THR A 286 13.80 -3.50 -23.03
C THR A 286 13.64 -3.76 -21.54
N ARG A 287 14.64 -4.39 -20.91
CA ARG A 287 14.66 -4.65 -19.47
C ARG A 287 14.57 -3.36 -18.67
N ALA A 288 15.41 -2.37 -18.96
CA ALA A 288 15.39 -1.08 -18.27
C ALA A 288 14.02 -0.37 -18.40
N ALA A 289 13.39 -0.46 -19.58
CA ALA A 289 12.05 0.10 -19.78
C ALA A 289 10.96 -0.63 -18.98
N LEU A 290 11.09 -1.96 -18.79
CA LEU A 290 10.18 -2.74 -17.95
C LEU A 290 10.41 -2.50 -16.45
N GLU A 291 11.66 -2.35 -16.01
CA GLU A 291 12.00 -1.98 -14.63
C GLU A 291 11.45 -0.58 -14.29
N GLU A 292 11.52 0.37 -15.23
CA GLU A 292 10.86 1.67 -15.09
C GLU A 292 9.32 1.54 -15.03
N ALA A 293 8.74 0.60 -15.78
CA ALA A 293 7.30 0.31 -15.70
C ALA A 293 6.92 -0.27 -14.34
N GLU A 294 7.69 -1.21 -13.78
CA GLU A 294 7.49 -1.73 -12.43
C GLU A 294 7.57 -0.62 -11.38
N ARG A 295 8.57 0.26 -11.50
CA ARG A 295 8.74 1.41 -10.61
C ARG A 295 7.52 2.32 -10.62
N ARG A 296 6.93 2.59 -11.79
CA ARG A 296 5.71 3.42 -11.93
C ARG A 296 4.42 2.69 -11.53
N LEU A 297 4.38 1.37 -11.64
CA LEU A 297 3.21 0.55 -11.30
C LEU A 297 3.14 0.21 -9.80
N GLY A 298 4.30 0.20 -9.13
CA GLY A 298 4.41 -0.21 -7.72
C GLY A 298 4.30 -1.71 -7.51
N TYR A 299 4.48 -2.51 -8.57
CA TYR A 299 4.47 -3.96 -8.52
C TYR A 299 5.28 -4.55 -9.66
N ARG A 300 5.70 -5.81 -9.50
CA ARG A 300 6.47 -6.53 -10.53
C ARG A 300 5.63 -6.95 -11.73
N LEU A 301 6.21 -6.87 -12.92
CA LEU A 301 5.60 -7.31 -14.17
C LEU A 301 5.88 -8.79 -14.41
N THR A 302 4.88 -9.51 -14.91
CA THR A 302 5.05 -10.90 -15.36
C THR A 302 5.05 -10.93 -16.88
N VAL A 303 6.23 -11.19 -17.45
CA VAL A 303 6.40 -11.42 -18.88
C VAL A 303 6.03 -12.87 -19.19
N VAL A 304 4.97 -13.06 -19.98
CA VAL A 304 4.56 -14.38 -20.46
C VAL A 304 5.34 -14.80 -21.71
N GLN A 305 5.76 -13.84 -22.53
CA GLN A 305 6.62 -14.06 -23.69
C GLN A 305 7.60 -12.89 -23.88
N GLY A 306 8.89 -13.21 -24.09
CA GLY A 306 9.96 -12.22 -24.25
C GLY A 306 10.26 -11.84 -25.70
N SER A 307 11.39 -11.17 -25.91
CA SER A 307 11.94 -10.80 -27.23
C SER A 307 12.83 -11.92 -27.80
N TYR A 308 13.24 -11.80 -29.07
CA TYR A 308 14.12 -12.73 -29.79
C TYR A 308 13.63 -14.20 -29.87
N ASN A 309 12.33 -14.41 -30.06
CA ASN A 309 11.68 -15.72 -30.13
C ASN A 309 11.35 -16.18 -31.56
N ALA A 310 12.33 -16.06 -32.48
CA ALA A 310 12.19 -16.49 -33.86
C ALA A 310 11.77 -17.97 -33.96
N GLY A 311 10.60 -18.23 -34.56
CA GLY A 311 10.06 -19.58 -34.76
C GLY A 311 9.53 -20.29 -33.49
N GLY A 312 9.57 -19.65 -32.31
CA GLY A 312 9.21 -20.27 -31.04
C GLY A 312 7.70 -20.38 -30.77
N VAL A 313 6.89 -19.50 -31.39
CA VAL A 313 5.42 -19.48 -31.26
C VAL A 313 4.82 -19.10 -32.60
N ARG A 314 4.23 -20.06 -33.33
CA ARG A 314 3.66 -19.84 -34.68
C ARG A 314 2.59 -18.73 -34.72
N GLN A 315 1.96 -18.48 -33.59
CA GLN A 315 0.87 -17.52 -33.38
C GLN A 315 1.34 -16.06 -33.25
N SER A 316 2.65 -15.80 -33.07
CA SER A 316 3.19 -14.45 -32.85
C SER A 316 3.32 -13.60 -34.13
N ALA A 317 3.14 -14.21 -35.32
CA ALA A 317 3.37 -13.56 -36.62
C ALA A 317 4.76 -12.88 -36.75
N GLY A 318 5.76 -13.39 -36.02
CA GLY A 318 7.15 -12.92 -36.05
C GLY A 318 7.40 -11.59 -35.32
N THR A 319 6.42 -11.05 -34.58
CA THR A 319 6.61 -9.76 -33.86
C THR A 319 7.67 -9.87 -32.77
N HIS A 320 7.84 -11.05 -32.17
CA HIS A 320 8.84 -11.28 -31.13
C HIS A 320 10.21 -11.70 -31.66
N ASP A 321 10.44 -11.74 -32.98
CA ASP A 321 11.70 -12.25 -33.55
C ASP A 321 12.89 -11.31 -33.28
N GLY A 322 12.61 -10.02 -33.05
CA GLY A 322 13.57 -8.98 -32.69
C GLY A 322 13.53 -8.57 -31.22
N GLY A 323 14.24 -7.50 -30.88
CA GLY A 323 14.24 -6.86 -29.55
C GLY A 323 13.02 -5.99 -29.29
N GLY A 324 12.86 -5.50 -28.07
CA GLY A 324 11.86 -4.48 -27.74
C GLY A 324 10.41 -4.95 -27.60
N VAL A 325 10.13 -6.25 -27.71
CA VAL A 325 8.75 -6.78 -27.68
C VAL A 325 8.55 -7.74 -26.53
N VAL A 326 7.45 -7.56 -25.79
CA VAL A 326 7.04 -8.46 -24.71
C VAL A 326 5.52 -8.63 -24.66
N ASP A 327 5.09 -9.81 -24.20
CA ASP A 327 3.73 -10.06 -23.75
C ASP A 327 3.70 -10.12 -22.24
N LEU A 328 2.77 -9.39 -21.62
CA LEU A 328 2.57 -9.32 -20.17
C LEU A 328 1.24 -9.93 -19.77
N LEU A 329 1.12 -10.40 -18.53
CA LEU A 329 -0.18 -10.76 -17.97
C LEU A 329 -1.16 -9.56 -17.98
N ALA A 330 -2.40 -9.83 -18.40
CA ALA A 330 -3.42 -8.80 -18.63
C ALA A 330 -4.17 -8.26 -17.40
N TRP A 331 -3.89 -8.74 -16.19
CA TRP A 331 -4.50 -8.14 -15.00
C TRP A 331 -4.09 -6.65 -14.91
N ASP A 332 -5.00 -5.77 -14.48
CA ASP A 332 -4.75 -4.31 -14.46
C ASP A 332 -4.34 -3.73 -15.83
N TRP A 333 -4.80 -4.33 -16.94
CA TRP A 333 -4.34 -3.95 -18.28
C TRP A 333 -4.54 -2.47 -18.60
N LYS A 334 -5.61 -1.84 -18.11
CA LYS A 334 -5.85 -0.41 -18.39
C LYS A 334 -4.74 0.47 -17.80
N ARG A 335 -4.30 0.19 -16.56
CA ARG A 335 -3.21 0.93 -15.92
C ARG A 335 -1.86 0.56 -16.52
N LYS A 336 -1.60 -0.73 -16.75
CA LYS A 336 -0.38 -1.22 -17.40
C LYS A 336 -0.19 -0.61 -18.79
N VAL A 337 -1.20 -0.72 -19.66
CA VAL A 337 -1.15 -0.14 -21.02
C VAL A 337 -0.93 1.36 -20.94
N ARG A 338 -1.58 2.08 -20.02
CA ARG A 338 -1.36 3.52 -19.82
C ARG A 338 0.08 3.83 -19.41
N VAL A 339 0.63 3.13 -18.41
CA VAL A 339 2.01 3.36 -17.93
C VAL A 339 3.05 2.98 -18.98
N LEU A 340 2.88 1.83 -19.64
CA LEU A 340 3.77 1.39 -20.72
C LEU A 340 3.80 2.44 -21.84
N ARG A 341 2.63 2.99 -22.23
CA ARG A 341 2.55 4.09 -23.21
C ARG A 341 3.24 5.36 -22.74
N THR A 342 3.21 5.71 -21.45
CA THR A 342 3.95 6.90 -20.93
C THR A 342 5.46 6.71 -20.83
N ILE A 343 5.95 5.47 -20.93
CA ILE A 343 7.39 5.14 -20.95
C ILE A 343 7.92 5.11 -22.39
N GLY A 344 7.06 4.82 -23.36
CA GLY A 344 7.42 4.75 -24.78
C GLY A 344 7.14 3.39 -25.42
N PHE A 345 6.27 2.56 -24.84
CA PHE A 345 5.76 1.36 -25.52
C PHE A 345 4.49 1.67 -26.33
N ALA A 346 4.43 1.17 -27.56
CA ALA A 346 3.17 0.88 -28.22
C ALA A 346 2.58 -0.38 -27.57
N ALA A 347 1.54 -0.24 -26.74
CA ALA A 347 0.99 -1.33 -25.94
C ALA A 347 -0.52 -1.51 -26.13
N TRP A 348 -1.00 -2.75 -26.19
CA TRP A 348 -2.40 -3.10 -26.41
C TRP A 348 -2.84 -4.27 -25.54
N TYR A 349 -4.08 -4.20 -25.05
CA TYR A 349 -4.73 -5.35 -24.43
C TYR A 349 -5.26 -6.30 -25.50
N ARG A 350 -4.98 -7.60 -25.32
CA ARG A 350 -5.40 -8.69 -26.18
C ARG A 350 -6.34 -9.59 -25.39
N PRO A 351 -7.66 -9.62 -25.72
CA PRO A 351 -8.59 -10.55 -25.11
C PRO A 351 -8.20 -12.01 -25.35
N ALA A 352 -8.64 -12.90 -24.44
CA ALA A 352 -8.43 -14.33 -24.59
C ALA A 352 -9.14 -14.86 -25.85
N VAL A 353 -8.50 -15.80 -26.54
CA VAL A 353 -9.09 -16.54 -27.67
C VAL A 353 -8.97 -18.03 -27.35
N PRO A 354 -10.09 -18.76 -27.17
CA PRO A 354 -10.08 -20.16 -26.81
C PRO A 354 -9.20 -21.00 -27.75
N GLY A 355 -8.38 -21.89 -27.18
CA GLY A 355 -7.47 -22.78 -27.92
C GLY A 355 -6.26 -22.10 -28.56
N LEU A 356 -6.14 -20.77 -28.49
CA LEU A 356 -5.06 -20.01 -29.11
C LEU A 356 -4.17 -19.29 -28.09
N TRP A 357 -4.75 -18.42 -27.26
CA TRP A 357 -4.00 -17.70 -26.21
C TRP A 357 -4.91 -17.20 -25.10
N GLY A 358 -4.35 -17.06 -23.89
CA GLY A 358 -4.99 -16.33 -22.80
C GLY A 358 -4.94 -14.82 -23.03
N ALA A 359 -5.75 -14.07 -22.27
CA ALA A 359 -5.70 -12.61 -22.30
C ALA A 359 -4.31 -12.12 -21.83
N HIS A 360 -3.73 -11.19 -22.58
CA HIS A 360 -2.39 -10.63 -22.34
C HIS A 360 -2.32 -9.17 -22.79
N ILE A 361 -1.21 -8.49 -22.49
CA ILE A 361 -0.87 -7.16 -23.02
C ILE A 361 0.31 -7.36 -23.95
N HIS A 362 0.15 -6.99 -25.21
CA HIS A 362 1.24 -6.97 -26.17
C HIS A 362 1.88 -5.58 -26.16
N ALA A 363 3.18 -5.48 -25.96
CA ALA A 363 3.90 -4.21 -25.87
C ALA A 363 5.18 -4.21 -26.71
N VAL A 364 5.36 -3.16 -27.52
CA VAL A 364 6.50 -2.94 -28.41
C VAL A 364 7.15 -1.61 -28.06
N LEU A 365 8.42 -1.59 -27.70
CA LEU A 365 9.15 -0.37 -27.36
C LEU A 365 9.39 0.46 -28.63
N VAL A 366 8.84 1.67 -28.67
CA VAL A 366 8.95 2.59 -29.80
C VAL A 366 10.42 3.01 -29.97
N ASP A 367 10.88 3.08 -31.23
CA ASP A 367 12.27 3.39 -31.60
C ASP A 367 13.30 2.55 -30.84
N HIS A 368 13.00 1.26 -30.66
CA HIS A 368 13.93 0.35 -30.02
C HIS A 368 15.25 0.25 -30.80
N GLY A 369 15.19 0.00 -32.12
CA GLY A 369 16.35 -0.12 -33.02
C GLY A 369 16.69 -1.56 -33.44
N ARG A 370 16.08 -2.57 -32.79
CA ARG A 370 16.21 -4.00 -33.15
C ARG A 370 14.84 -4.70 -33.30
N LEU A 371 13.77 -3.94 -33.54
CA LEU A 371 12.45 -4.50 -33.80
C LEU A 371 12.48 -5.43 -35.02
N SER A 372 11.68 -6.51 -35.00
CA SER A 372 11.42 -7.26 -36.23
C SER A 372 10.60 -6.40 -37.22
N PRO A 373 10.62 -6.70 -38.53
CA PRO A 373 9.81 -5.97 -39.50
C PRO A 373 8.32 -5.92 -39.12
N SER A 374 7.77 -7.04 -38.61
CA SER A 374 6.39 -7.10 -38.11
C SER A 374 6.17 -6.13 -36.95
N ALA A 375 7.03 -6.14 -35.93
CA ALA A 375 6.90 -5.24 -34.79
C ALA A 375 7.07 -3.76 -35.18
N ALA A 376 7.97 -3.45 -36.10
CA ALA A 376 8.15 -2.10 -36.64
C ALA A 376 6.86 -1.61 -37.36
N ALA A 377 6.19 -2.49 -38.11
CA ALA A 377 4.91 -2.17 -38.72
C ALA A 377 3.81 -1.89 -37.69
N GLN A 378 3.81 -2.57 -36.54
CA GLN A 378 2.88 -2.28 -35.44
C GLN A 378 3.13 -0.91 -34.82
N VAL A 379 4.40 -0.51 -34.66
CA VAL A 379 4.75 0.84 -34.19
C VAL A 379 4.33 1.92 -35.19
N ALA A 380 4.51 1.68 -36.50
CA ALA A 380 4.03 2.60 -37.53
C ALA A 380 2.50 2.76 -37.49
N ALA A 381 1.78 1.64 -37.35
CA ALA A 381 0.33 1.64 -37.16
C ALA A 381 -0.09 2.40 -35.88
N TYR A 382 0.60 2.17 -34.76
CA TYR A 382 0.37 2.89 -33.50
C TYR A 382 0.49 4.40 -33.65
N ARG A 383 1.56 4.86 -34.33
CA ARG A 383 1.78 6.28 -34.65
C ARG A 383 0.66 6.86 -35.50
N ALA A 384 0.10 6.07 -36.42
CA ALA A 384 -1.06 6.43 -37.24
C ALA A 384 -2.41 6.32 -36.49
N GLY A 385 -2.40 6.04 -35.18
CA GLY A 385 -3.61 5.87 -34.37
C GLY A 385 -4.37 4.58 -34.62
N ARG A 386 -3.69 3.55 -35.11
CA ARG A 386 -4.22 2.21 -35.37
C ARG A 386 -3.67 1.20 -34.35
N ASP A 387 -4.36 0.08 -34.20
CA ASP A 387 -3.98 -0.94 -33.21
C ASP A 387 -2.77 -1.79 -33.64
N GLY A 388 -2.38 -1.76 -34.92
CA GLY A 388 -1.26 -2.56 -35.42
C GLY A 388 -1.50 -4.08 -35.30
N LEU A 389 -2.76 -4.51 -35.17
CA LEU A 389 -3.15 -5.91 -35.01
C LEU A 389 -3.75 -6.47 -36.31
N LYS A 390 -4.17 -7.74 -36.32
CA LYS A 390 -4.88 -8.34 -37.45
C LYS A 390 -6.16 -7.53 -37.75
N GLY A 391 -6.24 -6.94 -38.95
CA GLY A 391 -7.32 -6.03 -39.36
C GLY A 391 -7.02 -4.55 -39.10
N ASN A 392 -5.89 -4.24 -38.45
CA ASN A 392 -5.31 -2.92 -38.20
C ASN A 392 -6.36 -1.84 -37.93
N ARG A 393 -7.21 -2.04 -36.91
CA ARG A 393 -8.37 -1.17 -36.65
C ARG A 393 -7.95 0.14 -35.99
N ALA A 394 -8.87 1.08 -35.82
CA ALA A 394 -8.60 2.29 -35.03
C ALA A 394 -8.27 1.90 -33.58
N ASP A 395 -7.19 2.43 -33.03
CA ASP A 395 -6.86 2.27 -31.62
C ASP A 395 -7.65 3.30 -30.80
N THR A 396 -8.63 2.81 -30.06
CA THR A 396 -9.54 3.64 -29.26
C THR A 396 -9.04 3.88 -27.84
N PHE A 397 -7.92 3.26 -27.43
CA PHE A 397 -7.37 3.46 -26.09
C PHE A 397 -6.47 4.68 -26.03
N TRP A 398 -6.43 5.36 -24.87
CA TRP A 398 -5.65 6.58 -24.66
C TRP A 398 -4.18 6.42 -25.08
N ARG A 399 -3.64 7.38 -25.83
CA ARG A 399 -2.23 7.47 -26.21
C ARG A 399 -1.66 8.84 -25.85
N PRO A 400 -0.40 8.93 -25.39
CA PRO A 400 0.28 10.20 -25.22
C PRO A 400 0.54 10.87 -26.57
N ASP A 401 0.53 12.20 -26.57
CA ASP A 401 0.89 13.05 -27.71
C ASP A 401 1.79 14.20 -27.18
N PRO A 402 3.08 14.26 -27.57
CA PRO A 402 3.78 13.33 -28.45
C PRO A 402 4.00 11.93 -27.83
N ILE A 403 4.20 10.91 -28.66
CA ILE A 403 4.55 9.55 -28.22
C ILE A 403 5.98 9.55 -27.67
N PRO A 404 6.23 9.17 -26.39
CA PRO A 404 7.56 9.18 -25.80
C PRO A 404 8.50 8.15 -26.43
N VAL A 405 9.80 8.44 -26.42
CA VAL A 405 10.88 7.50 -26.74
C VAL A 405 11.69 7.23 -25.48
N PHE A 406 11.95 5.97 -25.18
CA PHE A 406 12.66 5.59 -23.96
C PHE A 406 14.17 5.89 -24.06
N ASP A 407 14.67 6.78 -23.19
CA ASP A 407 16.08 7.14 -23.10
C ASP A 407 16.85 6.13 -22.22
N TYR A 408 17.47 5.16 -22.88
CA TYR A 408 18.29 4.16 -22.20
C TYR A 408 19.53 4.76 -21.52
N ALA A 409 20.20 5.72 -22.14
CA ALA A 409 21.42 6.29 -21.57
C ALA A 409 21.13 7.05 -20.26
N ALA A 410 20.03 7.80 -20.22
CA ALA A 410 19.56 8.43 -18.98
C ALA A 410 19.24 7.39 -17.88
N SER A 411 18.58 6.28 -18.26
CA SER A 411 18.25 5.19 -17.31
C SER A 411 19.48 4.51 -16.68
N GLN A 412 20.61 4.44 -17.39
CA GLN A 412 21.85 3.84 -16.88
C GLN A 412 22.65 4.81 -15.97
N ARG A 413 22.61 6.12 -16.25
CA ARG A 413 23.21 7.15 -15.38
C ARG A 413 22.58 7.17 -13.99
N THR A 414 21.27 6.96 -13.90
CA THR A 414 20.57 6.82 -12.62
C THR A 414 20.90 5.52 -11.87
N ALA A 415 21.42 4.50 -12.57
CA ALA A 415 21.75 3.19 -12.00
C ALA A 415 23.23 3.04 -11.59
N SER A 416 24.11 3.95 -12.02
CA SER A 416 25.57 3.90 -11.81
C SER A 416 26.05 4.84 -10.70
N ASP A 417 25.13 5.47 -9.96
CA ASP A 417 25.42 6.33 -8.82
C ASP A 417 25.72 5.46 -7.58
N PRO A 418 26.97 5.39 -7.08
CA PRO A 418 27.32 4.54 -5.94
C PRO A 418 26.73 5.05 -4.61
N ALA A 419 26.10 6.24 -4.60
CA ALA A 419 25.32 6.73 -3.46
C ALA A 419 23.94 6.06 -3.33
N GLN A 420 23.53 5.24 -4.31
CA GLN A 420 22.42 4.31 -4.12
C GLN A 420 22.98 2.91 -3.84
N PRO A 421 22.73 2.33 -2.64
CA PRO A 421 23.02 0.91 -2.46
C PRO A 421 22.30 0.12 -3.56
N PRO A 422 22.82 -1.05 -4.00
CA PRO A 422 22.11 -1.90 -4.95
C PRO A 422 20.68 -2.01 -4.46
N VAL A 423 19.72 -1.53 -5.25
CA VAL A 423 18.33 -1.41 -4.84
C VAL A 423 17.96 -2.72 -4.17
N PRO A 424 17.72 -2.75 -2.85
CA PRO A 424 17.08 -3.89 -2.25
C PRO A 424 15.77 -3.97 -3.02
N VAL A 425 15.54 -5.08 -3.73
CA VAL A 425 14.21 -5.47 -4.19
C VAL A 425 13.28 -5.05 -3.07
N PRO A 426 12.35 -4.10 -3.27
CA PRO A 426 11.55 -3.60 -2.17
C PRO A 426 10.88 -4.81 -1.53
N GLN A 427 11.32 -5.17 -0.32
CA GLN A 427 10.47 -5.96 0.54
C GLN A 427 9.30 -5.04 0.83
N SER A 428 8.19 -5.38 0.21
CA SER A 428 7.05 -4.51 0.06
C SER A 428 6.48 -4.12 1.41
N ASN A 429 6.40 -2.82 1.62
CA ASN A 429 5.48 -2.21 2.59
C ASN A 429 4.43 -1.47 1.74
N GLY A 430 3.21 -2.03 1.73
CA GLY A 430 2.11 -1.81 0.76
C GLY A 430 1.65 -0.36 0.58
N THR A 431 1.01 -0.02 -0.53
CA THR A 431 -0.41 -0.34 -0.77
C THR A 431 -0.73 -0.48 -2.28
N GLY A 432 -0.95 -1.72 -2.73
CA GLY A 432 -1.82 -2.01 -3.85
C GLY A 432 -2.75 -3.14 -3.43
N PRO A 433 -4.04 -3.16 -3.82
CA PRO A 433 -4.92 -4.28 -3.50
C PRO A 433 -4.58 -5.53 -4.33
N ALA A 434 -3.55 -5.52 -5.16
CA ALA A 434 -3.31 -6.59 -6.11
C ALA A 434 -2.40 -7.66 -5.50
N PHE A 435 -3.00 -8.71 -4.94
CA PHE A 435 -2.38 -10.02 -5.03
C PHE A 435 -2.17 -10.29 -6.54
N PRO A 436 -0.94 -10.36 -7.07
CA PRO A 436 -0.76 -10.60 -8.49
C PRO A 436 -1.29 -12.00 -8.76
N PRO A 437 -2.22 -12.17 -9.71
CA PRO A 437 -2.77 -13.49 -10.00
C PRO A 437 -1.66 -14.42 -10.46
N ARG A 438 -1.29 -15.37 -9.60
CA ARG A 438 -0.55 -16.55 -10.03
C ARG A 438 -1.55 -17.46 -10.75
N ARG A 439 -1.19 -17.88 -11.96
CA ARG A 439 -1.93 -18.91 -12.69
C ARG A 439 -1.49 -20.32 -12.29
N ASP A 440 -0.44 -20.41 -11.49
CA ASP A 440 0.26 -21.64 -11.20
C ASP A 440 -0.14 -22.15 -9.82
N LEU A 441 -0.21 -23.48 -9.70
CA LEU A 441 -0.35 -24.19 -8.44
C LEU A 441 0.83 -23.84 -7.52
N ASP A 442 0.52 -23.38 -6.30
CA ASP A 442 1.51 -23.07 -5.26
C ASP A 442 1.18 -23.88 -4.00
N GLY A 443 -0.03 -23.72 -3.45
CA GLY A 443 -0.53 -24.56 -2.37
C GLY A 443 -1.94 -25.08 -2.59
N ILE A 444 -2.30 -26.11 -1.84
CA ILE A 444 -3.68 -26.61 -1.74
C ILE A 444 -4.10 -26.68 -0.28
N ASP A 445 -5.40 -26.66 -0.06
CA ASP A 445 -6.00 -27.08 1.21
C ASP A 445 -7.05 -28.16 0.95
N THR A 446 -7.15 -29.13 1.88
CA THR A 446 -8.01 -30.31 1.73
C THR A 446 -8.71 -30.65 3.04
N SER A 447 -9.83 -31.36 2.93
CA SER A 447 -10.54 -31.99 4.03
C SER A 447 -10.91 -33.44 3.66
N HIS A 448 -11.75 -34.08 4.48
CA HIS A 448 -12.32 -35.40 4.20
C HIS A 448 -13.09 -35.50 2.87
N PHE A 449 -13.48 -34.38 2.25
CA PHE A 449 -14.11 -34.38 0.93
C PHE A 449 -13.18 -34.89 -0.18
N GLN A 450 -11.86 -34.72 -0.04
CA GLN A 450 -10.91 -35.35 -0.93
C GLN A 450 -10.68 -36.79 -0.47
N GLN A 451 -11.29 -37.76 -1.15
CA GLN A 451 -11.17 -39.19 -0.81
C GLN A 451 -9.94 -39.85 -1.45
N GLY A 452 -9.53 -41.01 -0.93
CA GLY A 452 -8.47 -41.82 -1.54
C GLY A 452 -7.03 -41.36 -1.31
N ARG A 453 -6.08 -42.01 -1.99
CA ARG A 453 -4.65 -41.65 -1.97
C ARG A 453 -4.40 -40.59 -3.04
N LEU A 454 -3.78 -39.48 -2.67
CA LEU A 454 -3.38 -38.44 -3.62
C LEU A 454 -2.02 -38.78 -4.19
N ASP A 455 -1.85 -38.55 -5.49
CA ASP A 455 -0.55 -38.65 -6.15
C ASP A 455 0.19 -37.32 -6.01
N LEU A 456 0.93 -37.21 -4.91
CA LEU A 456 1.69 -36.01 -4.58
C LEU A 456 2.88 -35.80 -5.52
N ARG A 457 3.37 -36.84 -6.23
CA ARG A 457 4.44 -36.66 -7.21
C ARG A 457 3.94 -35.89 -8.42
N ALA A 458 2.76 -36.27 -8.93
CA ALA A 458 2.11 -35.53 -10.00
C ALA A 458 1.79 -34.08 -9.57
N ALA A 459 1.33 -33.88 -8.34
CA ALA A 459 1.03 -32.55 -7.81
C ALA A 459 2.29 -31.66 -7.67
N GLN A 460 3.40 -32.22 -7.14
CA GLN A 460 4.69 -31.51 -7.03
C GLN A 460 5.25 -31.17 -8.41
N ALA A 461 5.17 -32.10 -9.38
CA ALA A 461 5.56 -31.83 -10.77
C ALA A 461 4.72 -30.72 -11.42
N ALA A 462 3.48 -30.55 -10.98
CA ALA A 462 2.58 -29.48 -11.40
C ALA A 462 2.80 -28.14 -10.64
N GLY A 463 3.65 -28.11 -9.62
CA GLY A 463 4.03 -26.89 -8.89
C GLY A 463 3.70 -26.86 -7.40
N LEU A 464 3.09 -27.91 -6.83
CA LEU A 464 2.70 -27.92 -5.41
C LEU A 464 3.91 -27.77 -4.47
N GLN A 465 3.88 -26.74 -3.62
CA GLN A 465 4.94 -26.38 -2.68
C GLN A 465 4.58 -26.62 -1.21
N TRP A 466 3.30 -26.50 -0.84
CA TRP A 466 2.81 -26.68 0.54
C TRP A 466 1.35 -27.14 0.55
N TRP A 467 0.89 -27.66 1.69
CA TRP A 467 -0.44 -28.25 1.79
C TRP A 467 -1.08 -28.04 3.18
N TYR A 468 -2.30 -27.51 3.25
CA TYR A 468 -3.12 -27.53 4.48
C TYR A 468 -4.11 -28.69 4.51
N ALA A 469 -4.28 -29.31 5.68
CA ALA A 469 -5.32 -30.31 5.92
C ALA A 469 -6.22 -29.88 7.08
N LYS A 470 -7.54 -30.05 6.92
CA LYS A 470 -8.51 -29.85 8.01
C LYS A 470 -8.16 -30.79 9.14
N ALA A 471 -7.98 -30.26 10.34
CA ALA A 471 -7.72 -31.05 11.54
C ALA A 471 -8.99 -31.23 12.35
N THR A 472 -9.64 -30.12 12.71
CA THR A 472 -10.80 -30.14 13.61
C THR A 472 -11.84 -29.07 13.25
N GLU A 473 -13.04 -29.23 13.78
CA GLU A 473 -14.12 -28.25 13.74
C GLU A 473 -14.83 -28.18 15.10
N GLY A 474 -15.02 -26.97 15.60
CA GLY A 474 -15.56 -26.74 16.94
C GLY A 474 -14.80 -27.52 18.03
N THR A 475 -15.52 -28.08 18.99
CA THR A 475 -14.93 -28.88 20.09
C THR A 475 -15.14 -30.39 19.94
N THR A 476 -15.78 -30.85 18.87
CA THR A 476 -16.28 -32.23 18.78
C THR A 476 -15.86 -32.98 17.53
N PHE A 477 -15.52 -32.29 16.43
CA PHE A 477 -15.25 -32.96 15.16
C PHE A 477 -13.75 -33.00 14.84
N VAL A 478 -13.22 -34.20 14.65
CA VAL A 478 -11.87 -34.45 14.09
C VAL A 478 -12.03 -34.92 12.65
N ASP A 479 -11.31 -34.31 11.71
CA ASP A 479 -11.36 -34.75 10.32
C ASP A 479 -10.72 -36.15 10.19
N PRO A 480 -11.47 -37.17 9.72
CA PRO A 480 -10.99 -38.56 9.69
C PRO A 480 -9.79 -38.77 8.75
N THR A 481 -9.51 -37.83 7.85
CA THR A 481 -8.41 -37.93 6.90
C THR A 481 -7.13 -37.24 7.37
N TYR A 482 -7.20 -36.38 8.39
CA TYR A 482 -6.11 -35.49 8.80
C TYR A 482 -4.78 -36.22 9.04
N THR A 483 -4.76 -37.21 9.93
CA THR A 483 -3.56 -37.99 10.28
C THR A 483 -2.95 -38.67 9.05
N LYS A 484 -3.78 -39.14 8.12
CA LYS A 484 -3.32 -39.75 6.87
C LYS A 484 -2.70 -38.70 5.94
N ARG A 485 -3.30 -37.51 5.81
CA ARG A 485 -2.78 -36.41 4.98
C ARG A 485 -1.44 -35.90 5.48
N VAL A 486 -1.33 -35.64 6.79
CA VAL A 486 -0.07 -35.21 7.41
C VAL A 486 1.05 -36.24 7.18
N ARG A 487 0.77 -37.54 7.35
CA ARG A 487 1.75 -38.59 7.07
C ARG A 487 2.15 -38.63 5.60
N GLN A 488 1.22 -38.42 4.67
CA GLN A 488 1.51 -38.39 3.24
C GLN A 488 2.39 -37.18 2.87
N ALA A 489 2.04 -35.99 3.35
CA ALA A 489 2.78 -34.76 3.10
C ALA A 489 4.22 -34.84 3.62
N ARG A 490 4.38 -35.26 4.90
CA ARG A 490 5.70 -35.41 5.53
C ARG A 490 6.58 -36.44 4.80
N ARG A 491 6.01 -37.55 4.33
CA ARG A 491 6.75 -38.54 3.51
C ARG A 491 7.16 -38.02 2.13
N ALA A 492 6.42 -37.06 1.58
CA ALA A 492 6.72 -36.42 0.31
C ALA A 492 7.61 -35.17 0.44
N GLY A 493 8.01 -34.81 1.67
CA GLY A 493 8.79 -33.59 1.94
C GLY A 493 8.02 -32.30 1.69
N ILE A 494 6.68 -32.34 1.68
CA ILE A 494 5.82 -31.17 1.49
C ILE A 494 5.51 -30.58 2.87
N PRO A 495 5.84 -29.30 3.14
CA PRO A 495 5.41 -28.60 4.34
C PRO A 495 3.89 -28.68 4.49
N VAL A 496 3.43 -29.20 5.63
CA VAL A 496 2.02 -29.41 5.91
C VAL A 496 1.52 -28.46 6.99
N GLY A 497 0.34 -27.89 6.78
CA GLY A 497 -0.39 -27.07 7.74
C GLY A 497 -1.64 -27.77 8.25
N ALA A 498 -2.04 -27.39 9.45
CA ALA A 498 -3.30 -27.82 10.06
C ALA A 498 -4.24 -26.63 10.14
N TYR A 499 -5.51 -26.82 9.77
CA TYR A 499 -6.52 -25.79 10.01
C TYR A 499 -7.68 -26.26 10.90
N HIS A 500 -8.25 -25.29 11.61
CA HIS A 500 -9.37 -25.45 12.50
C HIS A 500 -10.58 -24.66 12.00
N PHE A 501 -11.70 -25.33 11.72
CA PHE A 501 -12.96 -24.67 11.39
C PHE A 501 -13.64 -24.16 12.66
N ALA A 502 -13.67 -22.83 12.80
CA ALA A 502 -14.19 -22.16 13.98
C ALA A 502 -15.70 -22.31 14.13
N ARG A 503 -16.19 -22.47 15.37
CA ARG A 503 -17.61 -22.35 15.71
C ARG A 503 -17.82 -21.34 16.85
N PRO A 504 -17.69 -20.03 16.59
CA PRO A 504 -17.65 -19.00 17.64
C PRO A 504 -18.86 -18.92 18.57
N ASP A 505 -20.02 -19.49 18.18
CA ASP A 505 -21.26 -19.56 18.98
C ASP A 505 -21.39 -20.81 19.85
N ARG A 506 -20.65 -21.89 19.55
CA ARG A 506 -20.85 -23.23 20.15
C ARG A 506 -19.77 -23.64 21.13
N GLY A 507 -18.67 -22.91 21.22
CA GLY A 507 -17.55 -23.23 22.10
C GLY A 507 -16.74 -22.01 22.54
N ASP A 508 -16.07 -22.13 23.68
CA ASP A 508 -15.11 -21.13 24.14
C ASP A 508 -13.84 -21.20 23.27
N ALA A 509 -13.34 -20.06 22.79
CA ALA A 509 -12.24 -20.02 21.82
C ALA A 509 -10.96 -20.76 22.29
N PRO A 510 -10.55 -20.66 23.57
CA PRO A 510 -9.49 -21.48 24.14
C PRO A 510 -9.75 -22.99 24.16
N GLU A 511 -11.00 -23.44 24.24
CA GLU A 511 -11.35 -24.87 24.19
C GLU A 511 -11.21 -25.42 22.78
N GLU A 512 -11.73 -24.70 21.78
CA GLU A 512 -11.53 -25.01 20.36
C GLU A 512 -10.04 -25.06 20.00
N ALA A 513 -9.27 -24.07 20.48
CA ALA A 513 -7.82 -24.05 20.30
C ALA A 513 -7.15 -25.28 20.93
N ARG A 514 -7.51 -25.65 22.18
CA ARG A 514 -6.96 -26.83 22.85
C ARG A 514 -7.31 -28.13 22.12
N PHE A 515 -8.55 -28.26 21.66
CA PHE A 515 -9.01 -29.42 20.90
C PHE A 515 -8.27 -29.56 19.56
N PHE A 516 -8.11 -28.45 18.84
CA PHE A 516 -7.28 -28.37 17.64
C PHE A 516 -5.82 -28.78 17.89
N LEU A 517 -5.18 -28.22 18.91
CA LEU A 517 -3.78 -28.48 19.24
C LEU A 517 -3.52 -29.93 19.66
N ALA A 518 -4.48 -30.58 20.31
CA ALA A 518 -4.42 -32.00 20.64
C ALA A 518 -4.38 -32.90 19.40
N THR A 519 -4.97 -32.44 18.28
CA THR A 519 -5.03 -33.18 17.02
C THR A 519 -3.86 -32.83 16.09
N ALA A 520 -3.46 -31.56 16.03
CA ALA A 520 -2.62 -31.03 14.95
C ALA A 520 -1.16 -31.51 14.95
N ASP A 521 -0.61 -31.99 16.07
CA ASP A 521 0.81 -32.44 16.20
C ASP A 521 1.80 -31.54 15.42
N ILE A 522 1.78 -30.24 15.73
CA ILE A 522 2.57 -29.22 15.01
C ILE A 522 4.07 -29.41 15.30
N ARG A 523 4.90 -29.35 14.25
CA ARG A 523 6.36 -29.49 14.32
C ARG A 523 7.07 -28.31 13.67
N ALA A 524 8.36 -28.13 13.97
CA ALA A 524 9.20 -27.18 13.24
C ALA A 524 9.26 -27.58 11.75
N GLY A 525 9.17 -26.59 10.85
CA GLY A 525 9.11 -26.80 9.40
C GLY A 525 7.71 -27.06 8.85
N ASP A 526 6.73 -27.41 9.69
CA ASP A 526 5.32 -27.41 9.31
C ASP A 526 4.85 -25.97 9.03
N MET A 527 3.78 -25.81 8.25
CA MET A 527 3.15 -24.52 8.05
C MET A 527 2.52 -24.03 9.37
N LEU A 528 2.40 -22.70 9.54
CA LEU A 528 1.76 -22.09 10.71
C LEU A 528 0.33 -22.64 10.90
N PRO A 529 -0.16 -22.84 12.13
CA PRO A 529 -1.55 -23.26 12.32
C PRO A 529 -2.52 -22.23 11.76
N MET A 530 -3.65 -22.65 11.18
CA MET A 530 -4.61 -21.71 10.59
C MET A 530 -5.97 -21.79 11.30
N LEU A 531 -6.50 -20.63 11.67
CA LEU A 531 -7.90 -20.47 12.07
C LEU A 531 -8.75 -20.20 10.83
N ASP A 532 -9.74 -21.05 10.60
CA ASP A 532 -10.72 -20.90 9.53
C ASP A 532 -11.99 -20.27 10.09
N LEU A 533 -12.13 -18.96 9.88
CA LEU A 533 -13.21 -18.14 10.43
C LEU A 533 -14.15 -17.68 9.32
N GLU A 534 -15.07 -18.58 8.93
CA GLU A 534 -16.01 -18.38 7.81
C GLU A 534 -17.43 -18.00 8.23
N SER A 535 -17.76 -18.14 9.51
CA SER A 535 -19.04 -17.69 10.10
C SER A 535 -18.79 -16.76 11.26
N THR A 536 -19.61 -15.72 11.39
CA THR A 536 -19.67 -14.92 12.62
C THR A 536 -20.55 -15.57 13.68
N GLU A 537 -21.39 -16.53 13.28
CA GLU A 537 -22.40 -17.19 14.11
C GLU A 537 -23.24 -16.19 14.94
N GLY A 538 -23.56 -15.04 14.33
CA GLY A 538 -24.36 -13.96 14.95
C GLY A 538 -23.58 -13.00 15.83
N LEU A 539 -22.30 -13.23 16.09
CA LEU A 539 -21.46 -12.31 16.88
C LEU A 539 -21.23 -10.98 16.17
N SER A 540 -21.18 -9.89 16.94
CA SER A 540 -20.70 -8.60 16.45
C SER A 540 -19.21 -8.65 16.09
N SER A 541 -18.73 -7.72 15.25
CA SER A 541 -17.30 -7.64 14.89
C SER A 541 -16.39 -7.55 16.13
N ARG A 542 -16.82 -6.83 17.17
CA ARG A 542 -16.08 -6.73 18.44
C ARG A 542 -16.03 -8.05 19.21
N GLU A 543 -17.15 -8.77 19.29
CA GLU A 543 -17.22 -10.09 19.93
C GLU A 543 -16.39 -11.13 19.18
N LEU A 544 -16.53 -11.16 17.86
CA LEU A 544 -15.76 -12.02 16.97
C LEU A 544 -14.26 -11.74 17.09
N THR A 545 -13.87 -10.45 17.18
CA THR A 545 -12.47 -10.06 17.42
C THR A 545 -11.98 -10.57 18.77
N ARG A 546 -12.76 -10.41 19.84
CA ARG A 546 -12.38 -10.91 21.17
C ARG A 546 -12.19 -12.43 21.19
N TRP A 547 -13.14 -13.16 20.60
CA TRP A 547 -13.09 -14.62 20.48
C TRP A 547 -11.84 -15.06 19.69
N THR A 548 -11.62 -14.46 18.51
CA THR A 548 -10.45 -14.73 17.66
C THR A 548 -9.15 -14.49 18.41
N GLY A 549 -9.04 -13.38 19.14
CA GLY A 549 -7.88 -13.07 19.94
C GLY A 549 -7.61 -14.10 21.05
N ALA A 550 -8.66 -14.64 21.68
CA ALA A 550 -8.52 -15.69 22.69
C ALA A 550 -8.01 -17.01 22.11
N TRP A 551 -8.50 -17.40 20.93
CA TRP A 551 -8.00 -18.56 20.18
C TRP A 551 -6.52 -18.38 19.81
N VAL A 552 -6.17 -17.25 19.19
CA VAL A 552 -4.80 -16.91 18.77
C VAL A 552 -3.82 -16.95 19.94
N ARG A 553 -4.19 -16.34 21.08
CA ARG A 553 -3.35 -16.34 22.28
C ARG A 553 -3.13 -17.75 22.83
N THR A 554 -4.12 -18.63 22.71
CA THR A 554 -4.02 -20.02 23.21
C THR A 554 -3.07 -20.84 22.34
N VAL A 555 -3.23 -20.76 21.02
CA VAL A 555 -2.31 -21.42 20.06
C VAL A 555 -0.89 -20.90 20.19
N THR A 556 -0.70 -19.58 20.24
CA THR A 556 0.65 -18.98 20.36
C THR A 556 1.36 -19.41 21.65
N ARG A 557 0.64 -19.46 22.78
CA ARG A 557 1.19 -19.94 24.06
C ARG A 557 1.56 -21.42 24.03
N HIS A 558 0.73 -22.25 23.39
CA HIS A 558 1.04 -23.67 23.24
C HIS A 558 2.30 -23.89 22.39
N LEU A 559 2.45 -23.19 21.27
CA LEU A 559 3.66 -23.26 20.45
C LEU A 559 4.90 -22.86 21.26
N ALA A 560 4.83 -21.73 21.97
CA ALA A 560 5.93 -21.27 22.81
C ALA A 560 6.30 -22.29 23.89
N GLY A 561 5.31 -22.91 24.54
CA GLY A 561 5.53 -23.97 25.54
C GLY A 561 6.19 -25.24 24.99
N ARG A 562 6.15 -25.44 23.66
CA ARG A 562 6.85 -26.53 22.95
C ARG A 562 8.20 -26.09 22.36
N GLY A 563 8.69 -24.90 22.68
CA GLY A 563 9.90 -24.35 22.08
C GLY A 563 9.73 -24.07 20.59
N LEU A 564 8.52 -23.71 20.15
CA LEU A 564 8.20 -23.36 18.77
C LEU A 564 7.80 -21.88 18.69
N VAL A 565 8.18 -21.23 17.59
CA VAL A 565 7.92 -19.82 17.29
C VAL A 565 7.02 -19.74 16.06
N GLY A 566 5.85 -19.14 16.24
CA GLY A 566 4.88 -18.89 15.19
C GLY A 566 3.61 -18.27 15.74
N LYS A 567 2.97 -17.40 14.96
CA LYS A 567 1.59 -16.97 15.17
C LYS A 567 0.70 -17.65 14.13
N PRO A 568 -0.55 -18.00 14.46
CA PRO A 568 -1.41 -18.63 13.47
C PRO A 568 -1.70 -17.71 12.27
N ILE A 569 -2.16 -18.29 11.18
CA ILE A 569 -2.78 -17.59 10.05
C ILE A 569 -4.28 -17.50 10.32
N ILE A 570 -4.92 -16.38 9.94
CA ILE A 570 -6.38 -16.22 10.03
C ILE A 570 -6.93 -16.20 8.61
N TYR A 571 -7.67 -17.25 8.25
CA TYR A 571 -8.54 -17.23 7.09
C TYR A 571 -9.85 -16.57 7.49
N THR A 572 -10.23 -15.48 6.83
CA THR A 572 -11.53 -14.85 7.09
C THR A 572 -11.94 -13.88 5.97
N PRO A 573 -13.25 -13.75 5.68
CA PRO A 573 -13.79 -12.64 4.90
C PRO A 573 -14.20 -11.43 5.79
N PHE A 574 -14.17 -11.54 7.11
CA PHE A 574 -14.75 -10.55 8.03
C PHE A 574 -13.76 -9.49 8.50
N ASP A 575 -14.23 -8.25 8.64
CA ASP A 575 -13.46 -7.20 9.31
C ASP A 575 -13.38 -7.49 10.82
N LEU A 576 -12.15 -7.49 11.35
CA LEU A 576 -11.85 -7.52 12.78
C LEU A 576 -11.30 -6.16 13.24
N GLU A 577 -11.38 -5.87 14.53
CA GLU A 577 -10.79 -4.66 15.11
C GLU A 577 -9.26 -4.79 15.30
N ASP A 578 -8.75 -6.02 15.44
CA ASP A 578 -7.32 -6.35 15.59
C ASP A 578 -7.00 -7.65 14.83
N GLY A 579 -5.83 -7.70 14.18
CA GLY A 579 -5.31 -8.86 13.45
C GLY A 579 -4.27 -9.65 14.25
N PHE A 580 -3.96 -9.22 15.48
CA PHE A 580 -3.07 -9.90 16.44
C PHE A 580 -1.64 -10.13 15.95
N GLY A 581 -1.22 -9.43 14.90
CA GLY A 581 0.03 -9.68 14.18
C GLY A 581 0.06 -11.03 13.44
N CYS A 582 -1.11 -11.63 13.18
CA CYS A 582 -1.26 -12.83 12.37
C CYS A 582 -1.27 -12.48 10.87
N TYR A 583 -0.85 -13.41 10.03
CA TYR A 583 -1.07 -13.30 8.59
C TYR A 583 -2.55 -13.52 8.24
N CYS A 584 -3.03 -12.87 7.18
CA CYS A 584 -4.39 -13.03 6.68
C CYS A 584 -4.40 -13.94 5.44
N TRP A 585 -5.34 -14.87 5.39
CA TRP A 585 -5.70 -15.66 4.22
C TRP A 585 -7.12 -15.26 3.80
N VAL A 586 -7.33 -15.01 2.51
CA VAL A 586 -8.64 -14.68 1.97
C VAL A 586 -9.02 -15.57 0.80
N ALA A 587 -10.31 -15.77 0.58
CA ALA A 587 -10.85 -16.44 -0.59
C ALA A 587 -11.50 -15.46 -1.57
N ARG A 588 -11.24 -15.69 -2.87
CA ARG A 588 -12.05 -15.15 -3.97
C ARG A 588 -11.87 -16.01 -5.20
N TYR A 589 -12.93 -16.71 -5.59
CA TYR A 589 -12.89 -17.60 -6.76
C TYR A 589 -13.43 -16.86 -7.98
N SER A 590 -12.55 -16.50 -8.91
CA SER A 590 -12.98 -15.87 -10.16
C SER A 590 -11.99 -16.10 -11.29
N ASP A 591 -12.52 -16.26 -12.49
CA ASP A 591 -11.74 -16.40 -13.72
C ASP A 591 -11.24 -15.03 -14.25
N ASP A 592 -11.69 -13.92 -13.63
CA ASP A 592 -11.28 -12.55 -13.99
C ASP A 592 -9.99 -12.09 -13.30
N PHE A 593 -9.47 -12.90 -12.37
CA PHE A 593 -8.23 -12.67 -11.64
C PHE A 593 -8.12 -11.31 -10.94
N ARG A 594 -9.25 -10.66 -10.62
CA ARG A 594 -9.24 -9.48 -9.74
C ARG A 594 -8.88 -9.92 -8.33
N ALA A 595 -8.10 -9.09 -7.65
CA ALA A 595 -7.68 -9.41 -6.30
C ALA A 595 -8.87 -9.44 -5.32
N PRO A 596 -8.77 -10.26 -4.27
CA PRO A 596 -9.78 -10.33 -3.21
C PRO A 596 -9.88 -9.02 -2.43
N ARG A 597 -11.06 -8.75 -1.85
CA ARG A 597 -11.15 -7.77 -0.76
C ARG A 597 -10.34 -8.31 0.42
N VAL A 598 -9.44 -7.50 0.95
CA VAL A 598 -8.72 -7.81 2.19
C VAL A 598 -9.53 -7.24 3.36
N PRO A 599 -9.91 -8.05 4.36
CA PRO A 599 -10.58 -7.55 5.55
C PRO A 599 -9.64 -6.70 6.41
N ARG A 600 -10.20 -5.72 7.11
CA ARG A 600 -9.50 -4.97 8.15
C ARG A 600 -9.20 -5.87 9.36
N PRO A 601 -8.11 -5.61 10.09
CA PRO A 601 -7.17 -4.50 9.92
C PRO A 601 -6.03 -4.78 8.94
N TRP A 602 -6.05 -5.93 8.25
CA TRP A 602 -5.00 -6.28 7.31
C TRP A 602 -5.00 -5.36 6.09
N GLN A 603 -3.80 -4.92 5.72
CA GLN A 603 -3.58 -4.13 4.51
C GLN A 603 -3.28 -5.01 3.29
N ARG A 604 -2.90 -6.28 3.54
CA ARG A 604 -2.66 -7.32 2.52
C ARG A 604 -2.97 -8.71 3.07
N ALA A 605 -3.40 -9.61 2.20
CA ALA A 605 -3.44 -11.03 2.49
C ALA A 605 -2.09 -11.67 2.16
N ALA A 606 -1.62 -12.56 3.03
CA ALA A 606 -0.42 -13.38 2.80
C ALA A 606 -0.71 -14.57 1.88
N VAL A 607 -1.95 -15.07 1.90
CA VAL A 607 -2.39 -16.19 1.07
C VAL A 607 -3.74 -15.85 0.43
N TRP A 608 -3.89 -16.17 -0.86
CA TRP A 608 -5.15 -16.07 -1.57
C TRP A 608 -5.58 -17.45 -2.07
N GLN A 609 -6.74 -17.91 -1.60
CA GLN A 609 -7.46 -19.03 -2.20
C GLN A 609 -8.20 -18.53 -3.43
N HIS A 610 -7.64 -18.82 -4.59
CA HIS A 610 -8.11 -18.27 -5.86
C HIS A 610 -8.97 -19.24 -6.64
N SER A 611 -9.02 -20.52 -6.26
CA SER A 611 -9.88 -21.51 -6.89
C SER A 611 -10.37 -22.54 -5.89
N ASN A 612 -11.56 -23.09 -6.15
CA ASN A 612 -12.16 -24.17 -5.35
C ASN A 612 -12.42 -25.45 -6.15
N GLY A 613 -11.63 -25.67 -7.21
CA GLY A 613 -11.84 -26.74 -8.17
C GLY A 613 -13.03 -26.55 -9.13
N ARG A 614 -13.99 -25.66 -8.80
CA ARG A 614 -15.14 -25.33 -9.68
C ARG A 614 -15.06 -23.93 -10.25
N TYR A 615 -14.77 -22.94 -9.42
CA TYR A 615 -14.65 -21.53 -9.76
C TYR A 615 -13.19 -21.08 -9.59
N GLY A 616 -12.75 -20.12 -10.40
CA GLY A 616 -11.35 -19.68 -10.42
C GLY A 616 -10.48 -20.43 -11.42
N PRO A 617 -9.26 -19.94 -11.66
CA PRO A 617 -8.43 -20.34 -12.80
C PRO A 617 -7.93 -21.78 -12.82
N VAL A 618 -7.85 -22.45 -11.67
CA VAL A 618 -7.36 -23.83 -11.57
C VAL A 618 -8.52 -24.73 -11.16
N LYS A 619 -8.97 -25.58 -12.09
CA LYS A 619 -10.12 -26.48 -11.88
C LYS A 619 -9.70 -27.88 -11.45
N GLN A 620 -8.50 -28.30 -11.82
CA GLN A 620 -7.99 -29.64 -11.60
C GLN A 620 -6.51 -29.55 -11.27
N VAL A 621 -6.09 -30.23 -10.22
CA VAL A 621 -4.68 -30.40 -9.85
C VAL A 621 -4.26 -31.84 -10.19
N PRO A 622 -3.21 -32.05 -11.00
CA PRO A 622 -2.71 -33.39 -11.31
C PRO A 622 -2.46 -34.21 -10.05
N GLY A 623 -2.99 -35.44 -10.01
CA GLY A 623 -2.87 -36.35 -8.87
C GLY A 623 -3.76 -36.06 -7.67
N VAL A 624 -4.46 -34.92 -7.64
CA VAL A 624 -5.35 -34.51 -6.55
C VAL A 624 -6.81 -34.37 -6.99
N GLY A 625 -7.05 -33.86 -8.21
CA GLY A 625 -8.37 -33.59 -8.75
C GLY A 625 -8.86 -32.17 -8.46
N ALA A 626 -10.17 -32.00 -8.32
CA ALA A 626 -10.79 -30.73 -7.96
C ALA A 626 -10.56 -30.44 -6.47
N VAL A 627 -9.88 -29.34 -6.18
CA VAL A 627 -9.43 -28.96 -4.84
C VAL A 627 -9.30 -27.45 -4.74
N ASP A 628 -9.29 -26.93 -3.51
CA ASP A 628 -8.94 -25.55 -3.24
C ASP A 628 -7.48 -25.28 -3.58
N VAL A 629 -7.25 -24.22 -4.36
CA VAL A 629 -5.93 -23.83 -4.86
C VAL A 629 -5.60 -22.43 -4.40
N ASN A 630 -4.39 -22.32 -3.88
CA ASN A 630 -3.90 -21.17 -3.18
C ASN A 630 -2.60 -20.68 -3.76
N ALA A 631 -2.37 -19.39 -3.59
CA ALA A 631 -1.09 -18.77 -3.82
C ALA A 631 -0.64 -18.03 -2.57
N VAL A 632 0.66 -18.11 -2.27
CA VAL A 632 1.31 -17.20 -1.32
C VAL A 632 1.64 -15.89 -2.04
N HIS A 633 1.44 -14.78 -1.35
CA HIS A 633 1.80 -13.46 -1.87
C HIS A 633 3.29 -13.43 -2.22
N PRO A 634 3.72 -12.94 -3.40
CA PRO A 634 5.12 -13.05 -3.81
C PRO A 634 6.13 -12.43 -2.85
N ASP A 635 5.74 -11.37 -2.14
CA ASP A 635 6.61 -10.71 -1.16
C ASP A 635 6.57 -11.37 0.24
N VAL A 636 5.81 -12.45 0.41
CA VAL A 636 5.80 -13.26 1.63
C VAL A 636 6.62 -14.52 1.33
N PRO A 637 7.85 -14.65 1.86
CA PRO A 637 8.61 -15.88 1.68
C PRO A 637 7.87 -17.03 2.37
N LEU A 638 7.82 -18.21 1.73
CA LEU A 638 7.12 -19.38 2.28
C LEU A 638 7.60 -19.73 3.70
N ALA A 639 8.89 -19.55 3.99
CA ALA A 639 9.47 -19.77 5.32
C ALA A 639 8.89 -18.86 6.42
N ALA A 640 8.35 -17.68 6.07
CA ALA A 640 7.63 -16.83 7.04
C ALA A 640 6.27 -17.43 7.44
N LEU A 641 5.75 -18.36 6.64
CA LEU A 641 4.52 -19.12 6.92
C LEU A 641 4.81 -20.49 7.56
N GLN A 642 6.03 -20.72 8.06
CA GLN A 642 6.42 -21.96 8.73
C GLN A 642 6.72 -21.75 10.22
N VAL A 643 6.46 -22.80 11.00
CA VAL A 643 6.81 -22.87 12.41
C VAL A 643 8.32 -23.07 12.57
N ARG A 644 8.95 -22.32 13.47
CA ARG A 644 10.41 -22.35 13.71
C ARG A 644 10.73 -22.84 15.13
N PRO A 645 11.91 -23.42 15.39
CA PRO A 645 12.35 -23.70 16.76
C PRO A 645 12.73 -22.42 17.51
N ALA A 646 12.49 -22.37 18.81
CA ALA A 646 12.97 -21.32 19.70
C ALA A 646 14.47 -21.55 19.98
N GLY A 647 15.34 -20.65 19.51
CA GLY A 647 16.80 -20.75 19.70
C GLY A 647 17.66 -20.49 18.47
N ALA A 648 17.07 -20.33 17.27
CA ALA A 648 17.82 -19.89 16.10
C ALA A 648 18.04 -18.37 16.13
N THR A 649 19.06 -17.91 16.85
CA THR A 649 19.70 -16.62 16.58
C THR A 649 20.30 -16.67 15.18
N ALA A 650 20.04 -15.63 14.38
CA ALA A 650 20.63 -15.49 13.06
C ALA A 650 22.16 -15.36 13.19
N GLN A 651 22.90 -16.42 12.84
CA GLN A 651 24.32 -16.31 12.48
C GLN A 651 24.55 -16.96 11.10
N GLN A 652 24.88 -16.06 10.17
CA GLN A 652 25.83 -16.20 9.06
C GLN A 652 25.67 -17.39 8.09
N GLN A 653 25.15 -17.06 6.90
CA GLN A 653 25.75 -17.56 5.66
C GLN A 653 27.08 -16.81 5.47
N ASN A 654 28.20 -17.46 5.82
CA ASN A 654 29.51 -17.25 5.19
C ASN A 654 30.39 -18.44 5.55
N GLY A 655 30.92 -19.11 4.53
CA GLY A 655 31.69 -20.34 4.67
C GLY A 655 33.13 -20.10 5.15
N GLY A 656 33.63 -21.07 5.92
CA GLY A 656 35.05 -21.25 6.25
C GLY A 656 35.22 -22.14 7.50
N PRO A 657 36.02 -23.23 7.46
CA PRO A 657 36.17 -24.14 8.60
C PRO A 657 37.14 -23.57 9.66
N PRO A 658 37.03 -23.95 10.94
CA PRO A 658 37.84 -23.37 12.00
C PRO A 658 39.19 -24.10 12.16
N PRO A 659 40.26 -23.42 12.62
CA PRO A 659 41.36 -24.10 13.28
C PRO A 659 41.15 -24.18 14.81
N THR A 660 41.84 -25.16 15.37
CA THR A 660 41.76 -25.74 16.70
C THR A 660 42.49 -24.98 17.82
N ASN A 661 42.15 -25.39 19.05
CA ASN A 661 42.91 -25.36 20.32
C ASN A 661 42.81 -24.16 21.27
N GLY A 662 42.57 -24.48 22.55
CA GLY A 662 42.86 -23.63 23.70
C GLY A 662 42.06 -24.02 24.95
N GLN A 663 42.74 -24.56 25.97
CA GLN A 663 42.20 -25.11 27.23
C GLN A 663 41.73 -24.04 28.26
N HIS A 664 40.86 -24.50 29.18
CA HIS A 664 40.31 -23.97 30.47
C HIS A 664 41.17 -23.02 31.35
N PRO A 665 40.66 -22.29 32.41
CA PRO A 665 39.65 -22.75 33.41
C PRO A 665 38.61 -21.72 33.98
N ALA A 666 37.82 -22.25 34.93
CA ALA A 666 36.55 -21.87 35.60
C ALA A 666 36.41 -20.52 36.35
N ASP A 667 35.14 -20.09 36.55
CA ASP A 667 34.53 -19.73 37.87
C ASP A 667 32.96 -19.64 37.80
N PRO A 668 32.16 -19.48 38.89
CA PRO A 668 31.05 -20.38 39.22
C PRO A 668 29.67 -19.68 39.31
N GLY A 669 28.59 -20.47 39.40
CA GLY A 669 27.30 -19.97 39.87
C GLY A 669 26.17 -20.06 38.84
N ALA A 670 25.68 -21.27 38.61
CA ALA A 670 24.32 -21.49 38.13
C ALA A 670 23.67 -22.55 39.01
N SER A 671 22.71 -22.13 39.82
CA SER A 671 21.92 -22.97 40.69
C SER A 671 21.05 -23.94 39.87
N ASP A 672 21.01 -25.19 40.33
CA ASP A 672 20.26 -26.30 39.74
C ASP A 672 18.77 -25.95 39.56
N PRO A 673 18.23 -25.96 38.32
CA PRO A 673 16.82 -25.70 38.04
C PRO A 673 15.84 -26.63 38.80
N LEU A 674 16.28 -27.83 39.20
CA LEU A 674 15.46 -28.76 39.99
C LEU A 674 15.27 -28.28 41.43
N ALA A 675 16.27 -27.63 42.02
CA ALA A 675 16.18 -27.08 43.38
C ALA A 675 15.22 -25.87 43.44
N VAL A 676 15.24 -25.02 42.41
CA VAL A 676 14.30 -23.88 42.27
C VAL A 676 12.87 -24.37 42.11
N ARG A 677 12.66 -25.46 41.36
CA ARG A 677 11.34 -26.06 41.16
C ARG A 677 10.79 -26.71 42.43
N ALA A 678 11.64 -27.35 43.24
CA ALA A 678 11.24 -27.91 44.53
C ALA A 678 10.82 -26.83 45.53
N ALA A 679 11.54 -25.69 45.58
CA ALA A 679 11.20 -24.57 46.44
C ALA A 679 9.84 -23.92 46.08
N LEU A 680 9.54 -23.80 44.79
CA LEU A 680 8.26 -23.26 44.30
C LEU A 680 7.05 -24.16 44.63
N VAL A 681 7.23 -25.48 44.58
CA VAL A 681 6.18 -26.44 44.94
C VAL A 681 5.90 -26.42 46.44
N THR A 682 6.92 -26.26 47.27
CA THR A 682 6.76 -26.12 48.73
C THR A 682 6.03 -24.81 49.07
N ALA A 683 6.40 -23.70 48.42
CA ALA A 683 5.73 -22.40 48.62
C ALA A 683 4.25 -22.44 48.20
N ALA A 684 3.91 -23.11 47.10
CA ALA A 684 2.53 -23.26 46.64
C ALA A 684 1.66 -24.04 47.64
N ARG A 685 2.20 -25.12 48.24
CA ARG A 685 1.49 -25.92 49.25
C ARG A 685 1.27 -25.16 50.56
N SER A 686 2.20 -24.29 50.95
CA SER A 686 2.01 -23.42 52.12
C SER A 686 0.93 -22.36 51.90
N ILE A 687 0.72 -21.90 50.66
CA ILE A 687 -0.35 -20.96 50.31
C ILE A 687 -1.71 -21.66 50.28
N GLU A 688 -1.81 -22.88 49.73
CA GLU A 688 -3.05 -23.66 49.75
C GLU A 688 -3.49 -24.01 51.18
N ALA A 689 -2.56 -24.35 52.07
CA ALA A 689 -2.85 -24.59 53.47
C ALA A 689 -3.32 -23.32 54.22
N ALA A 690 -2.81 -22.14 53.85
CA ALA A 690 -3.24 -20.87 54.43
C ALA A 690 -4.63 -20.42 53.94
N LEU A 691 -5.04 -20.84 52.74
CA LEU A 691 -6.34 -20.49 52.15
C LEU A 691 -7.49 -21.40 52.64
N ALA A 692 -7.20 -22.61 53.10
CA ALA A 692 -8.21 -23.56 53.61
C ALA A 692 -8.84 -23.16 54.97
N GLY A 693 -8.31 -22.13 55.65
CA GLY A 693 -8.76 -21.67 56.97
C GLY A 693 -9.58 -20.37 56.99
N LEU A 694 -9.91 -19.79 55.82
CA LEU A 694 -10.63 -18.52 55.74
C LEU A 694 -12.12 -18.76 55.39
N PRO A 695 -13.08 -18.18 56.13
CA PRO A 695 -14.50 -18.32 55.80
C PRO A 695 -14.84 -17.55 54.51
N GLU A 696 -15.67 -18.17 53.68
CA GLU A 696 -16.11 -17.63 52.39
C GLU A 696 -16.83 -16.27 52.53
N ARG A 697 -16.36 -15.28 51.77
CA ARG A 697 -17.09 -14.08 51.39
C ARG A 697 -16.91 -13.81 49.91
#